data_AF-A0A8H4P030-F1
#
_entry.id   AF-A0A8H4P030-F1
#
_cell.length_a   1.000
_cell.length_b   1.000
_cell.length_c   1.000
_cell.angle_alpha   90.00
_cell.angle_beta   90.00
_cell.angle_gamma   90.00
#
_symmetry.space_group_name_H-M   'P 1'
#
loop_
_entity.id
_entity.type
_entity.pdbx_description
1 polymer ?
#
loop_
_entity_poly.entity_id
_entity_poly.type
_entity_poly.pdbx_seq_one_letter_code
_entity_poly.pdbx_strand_id
1 'polypeptide(L)'
;MSMTTTGALAPKLVEMGPMAFIECVFIFTTTIGSGRGVARLTNVGSKKWKAWIVSTQLEKLNIHESSTTNGQKSDARPQTTEQPQVLIIGADFPTWLGKSDIVKWLEHYKNTLELQVNMGTTIRKLQYDASEHRWAIEIENENGVSMLRPRHLVQATGLVGHTPVQPSFLGESRFSGLMYHSSQHKSAANIPNLSQKKTFVVEFGTTGHDIAQDLVNHGAKSVTILQRSSTYVVSTDSVQKFVTAPYKSGNRMEDADLIGTSYPYPVFRSLAGGIEQAMTVNDEELLNGLEKAGVALKKGEDGTSFLDHALVSLGRYYIDQGACEMIIDGRIKVCRCEEGIKTFTETGVKLADGTHIDADIVILYTGYQGNSVDVRKVMGDELADKVGGEMFGKLDHEQEFKGFGYAMVKWLGDPPALVYQPPPETIPHKMPHTLLWDFINNYDLAFYTKVATLAEERCRQVLNENGIWTIVTSRAKRPDRLLPKLEKRHQEKNYQTMEDIQNDLIDLSGVRIALYFPSQQREVELLLAKVFTNVNVKRLAGHAGELTLAEKAGVGKIENYRNEFVGYRATHLRVQLGADSLPDDQQEYANSKIEIQIASILMHAWGEAHHDLAYKTFNGALSIDEIRMLDGINGLMRTGEVMLGQLKASMEIRIANETHSFTSHFELGAFVQQYIPHNIENERYRLGSLPWLLHVIQKLNIDSPRALAKALDSWKSDPVNLEKYPVVHSMTGYLFSSSKQRHNTISSPLFLPDLDEKFRDQTEAKQVSDICQILAYACDPEILGQLSLGGRDQQLRNAGYLSIDGPLKVTAKRVGDIKKQVVELWNHLANHELAEARLVLGIGRSRKAEHYWGKQPVRIFTSRL
;
A
#
# COMPACT_ATOMS: atom_id res chain seq x y z
N MET A 1 -14.96 -24.84 -26.38
CA MET A 1 -13.68 -24.85 -25.63
C MET A 1 -13.26 -26.30 -25.44
N SER A 2 -11.98 -26.61 -25.59
CA SER A 2 -11.42 -27.94 -25.38
C SER A 2 -10.19 -27.85 -24.50
N MET A 3 -9.97 -28.84 -23.63
CA MET A 3 -8.82 -28.88 -22.74
C MET A 3 -7.63 -29.54 -23.43
N THR A 4 -6.43 -29.02 -23.20
CA THR A 4 -5.19 -29.70 -23.58
C THR A 4 -4.90 -30.80 -22.56
N THR A 5 -4.68 -32.04 -22.99
CA THR A 5 -4.53 -33.20 -22.08
C THR A 5 -3.14 -33.82 -22.06
N THR A 6 -2.18 -33.22 -22.75
CA THR A 6 -0.83 -33.78 -22.94
C THR A 6 0.26 -32.70 -22.79
N GLY A 7 1.42 -33.10 -22.28
CA GLY A 7 2.60 -32.23 -22.17
C GLY A 7 2.47 -31.15 -21.08
N ALA A 8 3.24 -30.06 -21.25
CA ALA A 8 3.34 -28.94 -20.30
C ALA A 8 2.00 -28.25 -19.98
N LEU A 9 1.06 -28.35 -20.92
CA LEU A 9 -0.26 -27.71 -20.92
C LEU A 9 -1.37 -28.57 -20.31
N ALA A 10 -1.07 -29.82 -19.94
CA ALA A 10 -2.03 -30.70 -19.28
C ALA A 10 -2.41 -30.18 -17.89
N PRO A 11 -3.61 -30.48 -17.37
CA PRO A 11 -3.99 -30.11 -16.01
C PRO A 11 -2.99 -30.65 -14.99
N LYS A 12 -2.45 -29.77 -14.15
CA LYS A 12 -1.46 -30.13 -13.13
C LYS A 12 -1.69 -29.35 -11.85
N LEU A 13 -1.32 -29.95 -10.73
CA LEU A 13 -1.22 -29.25 -9.46
C LEU A 13 0.03 -28.36 -9.51
N VAL A 14 -0.15 -27.08 -9.26
CA VAL A 14 0.94 -26.11 -9.15
C VAL A 14 0.90 -25.53 -7.76
N GLU A 15 2.05 -25.57 -7.09
CA GLU A 15 2.27 -24.98 -5.79
C GLU A 15 3.16 -23.74 -5.99
N MET A 16 2.70 -22.60 -5.51
CA MET A 16 3.39 -21.32 -5.67
C MET A 16 3.27 -20.54 -4.36
N GLY A 17 4.32 -20.63 -3.53
CA GLY A 17 4.30 -20.13 -2.16
C GLY A 17 3.27 -20.87 -1.30
N PRO A 18 2.40 -20.17 -0.53
CA PRO A 18 1.39 -20.80 0.32
C PRO A 18 0.14 -21.28 -0.45
N MET A 19 0.09 -21.06 -1.77
CA MET A 19 -1.08 -21.35 -2.60
C MET A 19 -0.86 -22.60 -3.45
N ALA A 20 -1.89 -23.43 -3.55
CA ALA A 20 -1.93 -24.55 -4.48
C ALA A 20 -3.17 -24.44 -5.37
N PHE A 21 -2.99 -24.61 -6.68
CA PHE A 21 -4.08 -24.58 -7.65
C PHE A 21 -3.91 -25.66 -8.71
N ILE A 22 -5.02 -26.10 -9.29
CA ILE A 22 -5.00 -26.88 -10.53
C ILE A 22 -4.86 -25.88 -11.68
N GLU A 23 -3.68 -25.83 -12.30
CA GLU A 23 -3.45 -25.08 -13.53
C GLU A 23 -3.86 -25.93 -14.73
N CYS A 24 -4.59 -25.34 -15.66
CA CYS A 24 -5.01 -26.04 -16.85
C CYS A 24 -5.18 -25.09 -18.06
N VAL A 25 -4.88 -25.61 -19.25
CA VAL A 25 -4.95 -24.82 -20.48
C VAL A 25 -6.11 -25.29 -21.35
N PHE A 26 -6.91 -24.34 -21.81
CA PHE A 26 -8.04 -24.57 -22.70
C PHE A 26 -7.86 -23.80 -24.01
N ILE A 27 -8.36 -24.38 -25.09
CA ILE A 27 -8.42 -23.77 -26.41
C ILE A 27 -9.84 -23.23 -26.60
N PHE A 28 -9.95 -22.04 -27.17
CA PHE A 28 -11.24 -21.43 -27.46
C PHE A 28 -11.29 -20.87 -28.88
N THR A 29 -12.52 -20.78 -29.39
CA THR A 29 -12.84 -20.17 -30.68
C THR A 29 -14.05 -19.29 -30.46
N THR A 30 -13.99 -18.08 -31.00
CA THR A 30 -15.04 -17.07 -30.98
C THR A 30 -15.39 -16.69 -32.43
N THR A 31 -16.38 -15.82 -32.60
CA THR A 31 -16.67 -15.21 -33.90
C THR A 31 -15.51 -14.36 -34.42
N ILE A 32 -14.72 -13.75 -33.52
CA ILE A 32 -13.63 -12.82 -33.84
C ILE A 32 -12.31 -13.57 -34.15
N GLY A 33 -12.11 -14.76 -33.58
CA GLY A 33 -10.84 -15.46 -33.70
C GLY A 33 -10.72 -16.70 -32.80
N SER A 34 -9.55 -17.32 -32.82
CA SER A 34 -9.21 -18.47 -31.97
C SER A 34 -7.95 -18.21 -31.14
N GLY A 35 -7.85 -18.91 -30.02
CA GLY A 35 -6.73 -18.74 -29.09
C GLY A 35 -6.71 -19.75 -27.97
N ARG A 36 -5.81 -19.51 -27.02
CA ARG A 36 -5.56 -20.35 -25.85
C ARG A 36 -5.78 -19.55 -24.57
N GLY A 37 -6.26 -20.21 -23.53
CA GLY A 37 -6.43 -19.62 -22.21
C GLY A 37 -5.88 -20.53 -21.12
N VAL A 38 -5.43 -19.92 -20.04
CA VAL A 38 -4.92 -20.60 -18.84
C VAL A 38 -5.91 -20.33 -17.71
N ALA A 39 -6.38 -21.39 -17.05
CA ALA A 39 -7.21 -21.30 -15.86
C ALA A 39 -6.49 -21.91 -14.66
N ARG A 40 -6.59 -21.26 -13.50
CA ARG A 40 -6.08 -21.76 -12.23
C ARG A 40 -7.23 -21.92 -11.26
N LEU A 41 -7.50 -23.17 -10.89
CA LEU A 41 -8.63 -23.54 -10.05
C LEU A 41 -8.18 -23.73 -8.60
N THR A 42 -8.87 -23.10 -7.65
CA THR A 42 -8.67 -23.28 -6.21
C THR A 42 -9.83 -24.05 -5.58
N ASN A 43 -9.54 -24.84 -4.56
CA ASN A 43 -10.54 -25.60 -3.83
C ASN A 43 -11.18 -24.70 -2.75
N VAL A 44 -12.51 -24.55 -2.80
CA VAL A 44 -13.30 -23.73 -1.87
C VAL A 44 -14.27 -24.57 -1.04
N GLY A 45 -14.00 -25.87 -0.90
CA GLY A 45 -14.79 -26.81 -0.13
C GLY A 45 -14.63 -28.25 -0.62
N SER A 46 -15.05 -29.23 0.17
CA SER A 46 -14.77 -30.66 -0.02
C SER A 46 -15.02 -31.23 -1.44
N LYS A 47 -15.88 -30.60 -2.25
CA LYS A 47 -16.13 -30.96 -3.66
C LYS A 47 -16.25 -29.75 -4.60
N LYS A 48 -15.85 -28.55 -4.18
CA LYS A 48 -16.07 -27.31 -4.96
C LYS A 48 -14.75 -26.68 -5.36
N TRP A 49 -14.58 -26.48 -6.66
CA TRP A 49 -13.44 -25.77 -7.25
C TRP A 49 -13.95 -24.50 -7.94
N LYS A 50 -13.20 -23.41 -7.80
CA LYS A 50 -13.48 -22.14 -8.48
C LYS A 50 -12.26 -21.70 -9.25
N ALA A 51 -12.47 -21.14 -10.45
CA ALA A 51 -11.40 -20.46 -11.15
C ALA A 51 -11.04 -19.19 -10.39
N TRP A 52 -9.79 -19.13 -9.94
CA TRP A 52 -9.23 -17.96 -9.28
C TRP A 52 -8.62 -17.00 -10.30
N ILE A 53 -7.92 -17.56 -11.31
CA ILE A 53 -7.37 -16.80 -12.42
C ILE A 53 -7.84 -17.45 -13.72
N VAL A 54 -8.29 -16.63 -14.66
CA VAL A 54 -8.52 -17.02 -16.05
C VAL A 54 -7.85 -15.96 -16.92
N SER A 55 -6.87 -16.37 -17.71
CA SER A 55 -6.23 -15.54 -18.72
C SER A 55 -6.50 -16.13 -20.10
N THR A 56 -6.73 -15.28 -21.09
CA THR A 56 -7.00 -15.68 -22.47
C THR A 56 -6.15 -14.87 -23.42
N GLN A 57 -5.49 -15.56 -24.34
CA GLN A 57 -4.72 -14.96 -25.41
C GLN A 57 -5.37 -15.33 -26.74
N LEU A 58 -5.73 -14.30 -27.52
CA LEU A 58 -6.18 -14.50 -28.89
C LEU A 58 -4.96 -14.64 -29.80
N GLU A 59 -4.90 -15.74 -30.56
CA GLU A 59 -3.71 -16.10 -31.35
C GLU A 59 -3.94 -15.96 -32.84
N LYS A 60 -5.20 -16.04 -33.28
CA LYS A 60 -5.60 -15.88 -34.68
C LYS A 60 -6.90 -15.09 -34.76
N LEU A 61 -6.97 -14.14 -35.68
CA LEU A 61 -8.19 -13.41 -36.02
C LEU A 61 -8.89 -14.05 -37.22
N ASN A 62 -10.22 -14.15 -37.15
CA ASN A 62 -11.07 -14.55 -38.27
C ASN A 62 -11.28 -13.32 -39.17
N ILE A 63 -10.27 -12.95 -39.94
CA ILE A 63 -10.38 -11.83 -40.87
C ILE A 63 -11.19 -12.31 -42.08
N HIS A 64 -12.44 -11.83 -42.23
CA HIS A 64 -13.13 -11.89 -43.51
C HIS A 64 -12.51 -10.84 -44.42
N GLU A 65 -11.97 -11.26 -45.57
CA GLU A 65 -11.63 -10.33 -46.65
C GLU A 65 -12.92 -9.60 -47.07
N SER A 66 -13.08 -8.37 -46.60
CA SER A 66 -14.12 -7.48 -47.10
C SER A 66 -13.82 -7.19 -48.56
N SER A 67 -14.75 -7.56 -49.43
CA SER A 67 -14.80 -7.27 -50.86
C SER A 67 -14.20 -5.90 -51.21
N THR A 68 -13.00 -5.89 -51.77
CA THR A 68 -12.44 -4.70 -52.42
C THR A 68 -13.26 -4.40 -53.67
N THR A 69 -13.97 -3.28 -53.64
CA THR A 69 -14.48 -2.58 -54.81
C THR A 69 -13.36 -2.30 -55.82
N ASN A 70 -13.61 -2.67 -57.07
CA ASN A 70 -12.95 -2.28 -58.32
C ASN A 70 -11.73 -1.34 -58.21
N GLY A 71 -10.54 -1.86 -58.54
CA GLY A 71 -9.37 -1.03 -58.83
C GLY A 71 -8.08 -1.83 -58.97
N GLN A 72 -7.76 -2.23 -60.20
CA GLN A 72 -6.46 -2.72 -60.70
C GLN A 72 -5.71 -3.79 -59.88
N LYS A 73 -5.73 -5.02 -60.42
CA LYS A 73 -4.74 -6.06 -60.13
C LYS A 73 -3.34 -5.53 -60.43
N SER A 74 -2.56 -5.23 -59.39
CA SER A 74 -1.11 -5.33 -59.47
C SER A 74 -0.73 -6.73 -58.98
N ASP A 75 -0.19 -7.53 -59.90
CA ASP A 75 0.33 -8.86 -59.64
C ASP A 75 1.42 -8.85 -58.56
N ALA A 76 1.47 -9.97 -57.81
CA ALA A 76 2.49 -10.36 -56.84
C ALA A 76 2.54 -9.61 -55.50
N ARG A 77 1.67 -10.00 -54.56
CA ARG A 77 2.10 -10.19 -53.17
C ARG A 77 1.92 -11.66 -52.80
N PRO A 78 2.97 -12.39 -52.38
CA PRO A 78 2.79 -13.74 -51.88
C PRO A 78 1.91 -13.69 -50.62
N GLN A 79 0.86 -14.50 -50.60
CA GLN A 79 0.17 -14.86 -49.37
C GLN A 79 1.15 -15.67 -48.52
N THR A 80 1.96 -15.02 -47.69
CA THR A 80 2.73 -15.72 -46.68
C THR A 80 1.84 -15.92 -45.46
N THR A 81 1.24 -17.11 -45.39
CA THR A 81 0.79 -17.75 -44.13
C THR A 81 1.95 -18.21 -43.26
N GLU A 82 3.16 -17.65 -43.46
CA GLU A 82 4.33 -18.02 -42.70
C GLU A 82 4.26 -17.37 -41.33
N GLN A 83 4.28 -18.20 -40.29
CA GLN A 83 4.51 -17.74 -38.92
C GLN A 83 5.77 -16.86 -38.90
N PRO A 84 5.82 -15.80 -38.07
CA PRO A 84 7.03 -15.01 -37.93
C PRO A 84 8.21 -15.94 -37.62
N GLN A 85 9.23 -15.92 -38.49
CA GLN A 85 10.44 -16.69 -38.28
C GLN A 85 11.20 -16.06 -37.12
N VAL A 86 11.09 -16.65 -35.93
CA VAL A 86 11.92 -16.28 -34.79
C VAL A 86 13.19 -17.11 -34.86
N LEU A 87 14.32 -16.43 -35.08
CA LEU A 87 15.62 -17.06 -34.90
C LEU A 87 15.85 -17.24 -33.40
N ILE A 88 16.15 -18.48 -32.99
CA ILE A 88 16.45 -18.83 -31.61
C ILE A 88 17.97 -18.91 -31.47
N ILE A 89 18.50 -18.39 -30.35
CA ILE A 89 19.93 -18.52 -30.01
C ILE A 89 20.30 -20.01 -30.02
N GLY A 90 21.27 -20.38 -30.87
CA GLY A 90 21.65 -21.77 -31.11
C GLY A 90 22.25 -22.49 -29.90
N ALA A 91 22.32 -23.82 -29.96
CA ALA A 91 22.78 -24.69 -28.87
C ALA A 91 24.25 -24.47 -28.45
N ASP A 92 25.07 -23.81 -29.28
CA ASP A 92 26.49 -23.57 -29.02
C ASP A 92 26.74 -22.40 -28.05
N PHE A 93 25.68 -21.69 -27.64
CA PHE A 93 25.77 -20.60 -26.68
C PHE A 93 25.62 -21.09 -25.23
N PRO A 94 26.34 -20.49 -24.27
CA PRO A 94 26.17 -20.81 -22.86
C PRO A 94 24.76 -20.43 -22.36
N THR A 95 24.31 -21.08 -21.28
CA THR A 95 23.01 -20.75 -20.66
C THR A 95 22.95 -19.31 -20.16
N TRP A 96 24.06 -18.79 -19.64
CA TRP A 96 24.21 -17.38 -19.26
C TRP A 96 25.11 -16.70 -20.27
N LEU A 97 24.52 -15.83 -21.10
CA LEU A 97 25.23 -15.17 -22.20
C LEU A 97 26.11 -14.04 -21.68
N GLY A 98 27.36 -14.00 -22.12
CA GLY A 98 28.21 -12.83 -21.93
C GLY A 98 27.86 -11.70 -22.91
N LYS A 99 28.40 -10.51 -22.66
CA LYS A 99 28.26 -9.34 -23.56
C LYS A 99 28.63 -9.69 -25.01
N SER A 100 29.76 -10.37 -25.22
CA SER A 100 30.24 -10.73 -26.55
C SER A 100 29.31 -11.71 -27.27
N ASP A 101 28.67 -12.61 -26.52
CA ASP A 101 27.73 -13.59 -27.06
C ASP A 101 26.46 -12.89 -27.56
N ILE A 102 25.92 -11.97 -26.76
CA ILE A 102 24.75 -11.16 -27.14
C ILE A 102 25.05 -10.31 -28.37
N VAL A 103 26.22 -9.65 -28.44
CA VAL A 103 26.61 -8.84 -29.61
C VAL A 103 26.72 -9.70 -30.86
N LYS A 104 27.44 -10.83 -30.80
CA LYS A 104 27.56 -11.77 -31.92
C LYS A 104 26.18 -12.25 -32.39
N TRP A 105 25.29 -12.58 -31.45
CA TRP A 105 23.94 -13.01 -31.77
C TRP A 105 23.13 -11.91 -32.46
N LEU A 106 23.15 -10.66 -31.95
CA LEU A 106 22.42 -9.55 -32.54
C LEU A 106 22.95 -9.19 -33.94
N GLU A 107 24.25 -9.28 -34.16
CA GLU A 107 24.86 -9.12 -35.49
C GLU A 107 24.42 -10.24 -36.45
N HIS A 108 24.43 -11.50 -35.98
CA HIS A 108 23.95 -12.64 -36.75
C HIS A 108 22.45 -12.51 -37.07
N TYR A 109 21.64 -12.09 -36.10
CA TYR A 109 20.19 -11.87 -36.25
C TYR A 109 19.91 -10.78 -37.29
N LYS A 110 20.61 -9.64 -37.21
CA LYS A 110 20.53 -8.56 -38.20
C LYS A 110 20.86 -9.08 -39.61
N ASN A 111 21.95 -9.81 -39.76
CA ASN A 111 22.42 -10.27 -41.07
C ASN A 111 21.49 -11.34 -41.66
N THR A 112 21.03 -12.28 -40.84
CA THR A 112 20.19 -13.41 -41.28
C THR A 112 18.79 -12.96 -41.70
N LEU A 113 18.23 -11.96 -40.99
CA LEU A 113 16.94 -11.37 -41.34
C LEU A 113 17.06 -10.15 -42.26
N GLU A 114 18.27 -9.85 -42.76
CA GLU A 114 18.56 -8.72 -43.66
C GLU A 114 18.01 -7.36 -43.14
N LEU A 115 18.09 -7.15 -41.82
CA LEU A 115 17.53 -5.97 -41.17
C LEU A 115 18.31 -4.70 -41.53
N GLN A 116 17.59 -3.69 -42.00
CA GLN A 116 18.14 -2.37 -42.32
C GLN A 116 18.36 -1.56 -41.04
N VAL A 117 19.55 -1.69 -40.45
CA VAL A 117 19.94 -0.98 -39.22
C VAL A 117 20.94 0.12 -39.53
N ASN A 118 20.51 1.37 -39.40
CA ASN A 118 21.34 2.56 -39.58
C ASN A 118 21.93 3.02 -38.24
N MET A 119 23.20 2.69 -38.02
CA MET A 119 23.96 3.17 -36.87
C MET A 119 24.43 4.62 -37.11
N GLY A 120 24.90 5.31 -36.05
CA GLY A 120 25.41 6.68 -36.18
C GLY A 120 24.37 7.71 -36.62
N THR A 121 23.08 7.39 -36.46
CA THR A 121 21.95 8.25 -36.86
C THR A 121 21.17 8.68 -35.62
N THR A 122 21.01 9.99 -35.43
CA THR A 122 20.28 10.58 -34.29
C THR A 122 19.02 11.29 -34.77
N ILE A 123 17.88 11.06 -34.12
CA ILE A 123 16.66 11.83 -34.38
C ILE A 123 16.79 13.21 -33.73
N ARG A 124 16.63 14.27 -34.51
CA ARG A 124 16.66 15.68 -34.05
C ARG A 124 15.28 16.24 -33.78
N LYS A 125 14.33 15.91 -34.66
CA LYS A 125 12.96 16.41 -34.58
C LYS A 125 11.98 15.39 -35.10
N LEU A 126 10.84 15.31 -34.44
CA LEU A 126 9.74 14.45 -34.80
C LEU A 126 8.46 15.28 -34.89
N GLN A 127 7.71 15.16 -35.99
CA GLN A 127 6.41 15.79 -36.14
C GLN A 127 5.46 14.86 -36.90
N TYR A 128 4.20 14.81 -36.49
CA TYR A 128 3.17 14.11 -37.25
C TYR A 128 2.44 15.10 -38.16
N ASP A 129 2.38 14.78 -39.45
CA ASP A 129 1.56 15.49 -40.41
C ASP A 129 0.21 14.77 -40.55
N ALA A 130 -0.81 15.36 -39.92
CA ALA A 130 -2.17 14.84 -39.95
C ALA A 130 -2.82 14.94 -41.34
N SER A 131 -2.34 15.82 -42.22
CA SER A 131 -2.87 15.96 -43.58
C SER A 131 -2.36 14.86 -44.51
N GLU A 132 -1.11 14.43 -44.32
CA GLU A 132 -0.48 13.38 -45.12
C GLU A 132 -0.59 11.98 -44.50
N HIS A 133 -1.08 11.88 -43.26
CA HIS A 133 -1.05 10.67 -42.42
C HIS A 133 0.35 10.05 -42.38
N ARG A 134 1.36 10.89 -42.14
CA ARG A 134 2.78 10.53 -42.13
C ARG A 134 3.55 11.28 -41.06
N TRP A 135 4.62 10.67 -40.59
CA TRP A 135 5.64 11.33 -39.80
C TRP A 135 6.57 12.16 -40.68
N ALA A 136 7.08 13.25 -40.14
CA ALA A 136 8.25 13.96 -40.62
C ALA A 136 9.33 13.83 -39.53
N ILE A 137 10.36 13.06 -39.84
CA ILE A 137 11.44 12.73 -38.90
C ILE A 137 12.75 13.32 -39.42
N GLU A 138 13.25 14.33 -38.74
CA GLU A 138 14.57 14.89 -39.02
C GLU A 138 15.63 14.05 -38.34
N ILE A 139 16.55 13.50 -39.13
CA ILE A 139 17.66 12.68 -38.67
C ILE A 139 18.99 13.35 -39.04
N GLU A 140 19.99 13.16 -38.19
CA GLU A 140 21.37 13.57 -38.44
C GLU A 140 22.27 12.34 -38.41
N ASN A 141 23.14 12.23 -39.40
CA ASN A 141 24.21 11.25 -39.46
C ASN A 141 25.49 11.87 -40.05
N GLU A 142 26.51 11.07 -40.33
CA GLU A 142 27.79 11.55 -40.91
C GLU A 142 27.63 12.28 -42.26
N ASN A 143 26.52 12.04 -42.99
CA ASN A 143 26.21 12.70 -44.26
C ASN A 143 25.42 14.01 -44.07
N GLY A 144 25.19 14.44 -42.82
CA GLY A 144 24.44 15.63 -42.46
C GLY A 144 22.99 15.35 -42.08
N VAL A 145 22.13 16.37 -42.21
CA VAL A 145 20.73 16.33 -41.79
C VAL A 145 19.84 15.93 -42.97
N SER A 146 18.92 14.98 -42.75
CA SER A 146 17.93 14.53 -43.74
C SER A 146 16.56 14.24 -43.12
N MET A 147 15.53 14.08 -43.96
CA MET A 147 14.14 13.92 -43.53
C MET A 147 13.56 12.57 -43.97
N LEU A 148 12.99 11.81 -43.05
CA LEU A 148 12.24 10.59 -43.32
C LEU A 148 10.73 10.83 -43.21
N ARG A 149 9.94 10.15 -44.06
CA ARG A 149 8.47 10.26 -44.08
C ARG A 149 7.70 8.93 -43.93
N PRO A 150 7.90 8.18 -42.83
CA PRO A 150 7.20 6.91 -42.63
C PRO A 150 5.74 7.13 -42.21
N ARG A 151 4.89 6.11 -42.44
CA ARG A 151 3.51 6.10 -41.91
C ARG A 151 3.46 5.72 -40.43
N HIS A 152 4.41 4.89 -39.99
CA HIS A 152 4.46 4.36 -38.63
C HIS A 152 5.81 4.60 -38.01
N LEU A 153 5.80 4.87 -36.71
CA LEU A 153 6.98 5.01 -35.88
C LEU A 153 6.86 4.01 -34.73
N VAL A 154 7.87 3.16 -34.58
CA VAL A 154 7.99 2.20 -33.48
C VAL A 154 9.12 2.67 -32.58
N GLN A 155 8.83 2.89 -31.31
CA GLN A 155 9.86 3.29 -30.35
C GLN A 155 10.42 2.07 -29.63
N ALA A 156 11.72 1.85 -29.77
CA ALA A 156 12.46 0.75 -29.15
C ALA A 156 13.65 1.27 -28.33
N THR A 157 13.47 2.35 -27.57
CA THR A 157 14.54 3.01 -26.79
C THR A 157 14.77 2.41 -25.40
N GLY A 158 14.17 1.26 -25.08
CA GLY A 158 14.39 0.55 -23.81
C GLY A 158 13.62 1.11 -22.61
N LEU A 159 14.01 0.72 -21.40
CA LEU A 159 13.40 1.18 -20.13
C LEU A 159 14.35 2.08 -19.32
N VAL A 160 15.64 1.82 -19.43
CA VAL A 160 16.71 2.60 -18.82
C VAL A 160 17.15 3.65 -19.82
N GLY A 161 17.14 4.93 -19.43
CA GLY A 161 17.59 6.01 -20.30
C GLY A 161 19.10 5.98 -20.55
N HIS A 162 19.56 6.78 -21.49
CA HIS A 162 20.95 6.85 -21.94
C HIS A 162 21.75 7.91 -21.19
N THR A 163 21.08 8.76 -20.41
CA THR A 163 21.71 9.87 -19.68
C THR A 163 22.12 9.41 -18.28
N PRO A 164 23.43 9.31 -17.98
CA PRO A 164 23.90 8.97 -16.64
C PRO A 164 23.47 10.01 -15.62
N VAL A 165 23.11 9.58 -14.42
CA VAL A 165 22.91 10.50 -13.29
C VAL A 165 24.28 10.82 -12.72
N GLN A 166 24.72 12.08 -12.83
CA GLN A 166 26.03 12.53 -12.33
C GLN A 166 25.83 13.52 -11.18
N PRO A 167 25.82 13.05 -9.92
CA PRO A 167 25.78 13.96 -8.77
C PRO A 167 27.09 14.72 -8.64
N SER A 168 27.02 15.92 -8.08
CA SER A 168 28.20 16.68 -7.64
C SER A 168 28.41 16.49 -6.15
N PHE A 169 29.65 16.19 -5.77
CA PHE A 169 30.08 15.99 -4.39
C PHE A 169 30.94 17.15 -3.91
N LEU A 170 30.87 17.45 -2.61
CA LEU A 170 31.71 18.48 -2.02
C LEU A 170 33.18 18.07 -2.07
N GLY A 171 34.05 18.95 -2.55
CA GLY A 171 35.50 18.73 -2.51
C GLY A 171 36.06 17.83 -3.61
N GLU A 172 35.28 17.50 -4.66
CA GLU A 172 35.74 16.74 -5.82
C GLU A 172 37.02 17.31 -6.44
N SER A 173 37.11 18.64 -6.54
CA SER A 173 38.27 19.34 -7.08
C SER A 173 39.57 19.15 -6.29
N ARG A 174 39.48 18.65 -5.05
CA ARG A 174 40.64 18.32 -4.22
C ARG A 174 41.12 16.89 -4.43
N PHE A 175 40.31 16.01 -5.02
CA PHE A 175 40.65 14.62 -5.20
C PHE A 175 41.78 14.48 -6.22
N SER A 176 42.90 13.91 -5.80
CA SER A 176 44.08 13.73 -6.67
C SER A 176 44.01 12.48 -7.56
N GLY A 177 43.04 11.60 -7.29
CA GLY A 177 42.81 10.36 -8.01
C GLY A 177 41.92 10.48 -9.24
N LEU A 178 41.60 9.35 -9.85
CA LEU A 178 40.72 9.27 -11.02
C LEU A 178 39.27 9.04 -10.59
N MET A 179 38.35 9.92 -10.99
CA MET A 179 36.91 9.74 -10.77
C MET A 179 36.17 9.65 -12.10
N TYR A 180 35.31 8.65 -12.27
CA TYR A 180 34.47 8.51 -13.47
C TYR A 180 33.19 7.73 -13.20
N HIS A 181 32.19 7.92 -14.07
CA HIS A 181 30.93 7.17 -14.02
C HIS A 181 31.07 5.81 -14.73
N SER A 182 30.33 4.79 -14.27
CA SER A 182 30.37 3.41 -14.82
C SER A 182 30.16 3.34 -16.33
N SER A 183 29.40 4.28 -16.91
CA SER A 183 29.21 4.42 -18.36
C SER A 183 30.50 4.65 -19.15
N GLN A 184 31.58 5.08 -18.48
CA GLN A 184 32.91 5.28 -19.05
C GLN A 184 33.84 4.08 -18.78
N HIS A 185 33.41 3.14 -17.92
CA HIS A 185 34.15 1.92 -17.62
C HIS A 185 34.13 0.98 -18.82
N LYS A 186 35.31 0.67 -19.38
CA LYS A 186 35.44 -0.31 -20.48
C LYS A 186 35.97 -1.65 -19.99
N SER A 187 37.06 -1.62 -19.25
CA SER A 187 37.68 -2.77 -18.57
C SER A 187 38.75 -2.24 -17.61
N ALA A 188 38.90 -2.90 -16.48
CA ALA A 188 39.96 -2.70 -15.52
C ALA A 188 41.36 -2.93 -16.12
N ALA A 189 41.50 -3.79 -17.14
CA ALA A 189 42.77 -4.00 -17.87
C ALA A 189 43.35 -2.71 -18.46
N ASN A 190 42.49 -1.74 -18.80
CA ASN A 190 42.90 -0.47 -19.39
C ASN A 190 43.37 0.56 -18.36
N ILE A 191 43.31 0.24 -17.06
CA ILE A 191 43.70 1.14 -15.98
C ILE A 191 45.20 0.96 -15.71
N PRO A 192 46.03 2.00 -15.92
CA PRO A 192 47.47 1.89 -15.72
C PRO A 192 47.83 1.62 -14.26
N ASN A 193 48.78 0.70 -14.04
CA ASN A 193 49.31 0.35 -12.73
C ASN A 193 48.23 -0.04 -11.70
N LEU A 194 47.15 -0.68 -12.15
CA LEU A 194 46.00 -1.05 -11.32
C LEU A 194 46.39 -1.83 -10.05
N SER A 195 47.43 -2.68 -10.11
CA SER A 195 47.95 -3.43 -8.97
C SER A 195 48.53 -2.57 -7.83
N GLN A 196 48.73 -1.28 -8.06
CA GLN A 196 49.13 -0.32 -7.05
C GLN A 196 47.99 0.60 -6.60
N LYS A 197 46.79 0.47 -7.18
CA LYS A 197 45.67 1.39 -7.01
C LYS A 197 44.59 0.83 -6.08
N LYS A 198 44.21 1.62 -5.07
CA LYS A 198 43.03 1.39 -4.24
C LYS A 198 41.80 1.88 -5.00
N THR A 199 40.79 1.04 -5.13
CA THR A 199 39.58 1.35 -5.90
C THR A 199 38.34 1.36 -5.02
N PHE A 200 37.46 2.33 -5.28
CA PHE A 200 36.20 2.50 -4.57
C PHE A 200 35.04 2.58 -5.57
N VAL A 201 34.16 1.60 -5.52
CA VAL A 201 32.95 1.50 -6.36
C VAL A 201 31.76 2.00 -5.56
N VAL A 202 31.08 3.00 -6.10
CA VAL A 202 29.94 3.64 -5.44
C VAL A 202 28.65 3.01 -5.98
N GLU A 203 27.90 2.36 -5.08
CA GLU A 203 26.65 1.60 -5.26
C GLU A 203 26.80 0.07 -5.35
N PHE A 204 25.84 -0.64 -4.74
CA PHE A 204 25.81 -2.10 -4.54
C PHE A 204 24.66 -2.73 -5.35
N GLY A 205 24.74 -2.62 -6.68
CA GLY A 205 23.82 -3.26 -7.64
C GLY A 205 24.59 -4.05 -8.69
N THR A 206 23.91 -4.57 -9.72
CA THR A 206 24.53 -5.43 -10.74
C THR A 206 25.81 -4.88 -11.35
N THR A 207 25.78 -3.65 -11.90
CA THR A 207 26.98 -3.04 -12.49
C THR A 207 28.10 -2.81 -11.48
N GLY A 208 27.76 -2.50 -10.23
CA GLY A 208 28.76 -2.32 -9.17
C GLY A 208 29.52 -3.62 -8.87
N HIS A 209 28.81 -4.75 -8.82
CA HIS A 209 29.41 -6.07 -8.65
C HIS A 209 30.26 -6.47 -9.86
N ASP A 210 29.78 -6.27 -11.09
CA ASP A 210 30.52 -6.61 -12.31
C ASP A 210 31.84 -5.83 -12.40
N ILE A 211 31.82 -4.52 -12.09
CA ILE A 211 33.03 -3.69 -12.07
C ILE A 211 33.96 -4.12 -10.92
N ALA A 212 33.43 -4.39 -9.73
CA ALA A 212 34.25 -4.85 -8.61
C ALA A 212 34.93 -6.19 -8.93
N GLN A 213 34.21 -7.12 -9.55
CA GLN A 213 34.74 -8.40 -10.02
C GLN A 213 35.81 -8.20 -11.09
N ASP A 214 35.59 -7.32 -12.07
CA ASP A 214 36.57 -6.99 -13.11
C ASP A 214 37.85 -6.39 -12.52
N LEU A 215 37.74 -5.53 -11.52
CA LEU A 215 38.88 -4.94 -10.80
C LEU A 215 39.69 -5.99 -10.03
N VAL A 216 39.02 -6.92 -9.33
CA VAL A 216 39.69 -8.03 -8.64
C VAL A 216 40.42 -8.93 -9.64
N ASN A 217 39.74 -9.31 -10.72
CA ASN A 217 40.30 -10.20 -11.75
C ASN A 217 41.52 -9.61 -12.46
N HIS A 218 41.61 -8.28 -12.57
CA HIS A 218 42.77 -7.56 -13.12
C HIS A 218 43.78 -7.12 -12.06
N GLY A 219 43.64 -7.60 -10.82
CA GLY A 219 44.65 -7.50 -9.78
C GLY A 219 44.75 -6.13 -9.12
N ALA A 220 43.65 -5.39 -8.96
CA ALA A 220 43.63 -4.15 -8.19
C ALA A 220 44.19 -4.34 -6.77
N LYS A 221 44.91 -3.33 -6.25
CA LYS A 221 45.53 -3.40 -4.92
C LYS A 221 44.50 -3.65 -3.82
N SER A 222 43.35 -3.01 -3.93
CA SER A 222 42.17 -3.27 -3.10
C SER A 222 40.91 -2.78 -3.80
N VAL A 223 39.81 -3.51 -3.60
CA VAL A 223 38.49 -3.14 -4.09
C VAL A 223 37.56 -2.96 -2.90
N THR A 224 36.93 -1.79 -2.81
CA THR A 224 35.88 -1.51 -1.82
C THR A 224 34.61 -1.08 -2.55
N ILE A 225 33.47 -1.63 -2.16
CA ILE A 225 32.15 -1.27 -2.70
C ILE A 225 31.32 -0.60 -1.60
N LEU A 226 30.65 0.51 -1.94
CA LEU A 226 29.72 1.18 -1.06
C LEU A 226 28.31 0.60 -1.22
N GLN A 227 27.75 0.11 -0.12
CA GLN A 227 26.35 -0.22 -0.02
C GLN A 227 25.61 0.84 0.79
N ARG A 228 24.66 1.52 0.14
CA ARG A 228 23.78 2.49 0.80
C ARG A 228 22.53 1.83 1.35
N SER A 229 21.81 1.08 0.53
CA SER A 229 20.57 0.40 0.92
C SER A 229 20.76 -1.11 0.91
N SER A 230 19.89 -1.83 1.65
CA SER A 230 19.81 -3.28 1.52
C SER A 230 19.40 -3.70 0.10
N THR A 231 19.94 -4.83 -0.35
CA THR A 231 19.83 -5.33 -1.73
C THR A 231 19.40 -6.78 -1.72
N TYR A 232 18.54 -7.19 -2.65
CA TYR A 232 18.26 -8.62 -2.89
C TYR A 232 19.46 -9.26 -3.59
N VAL A 233 19.98 -10.35 -3.05
CA VAL A 233 21.02 -11.15 -3.72
C VAL A 233 20.47 -12.54 -3.91
N VAL A 234 20.53 -13.04 -5.14
CA VAL A 234 20.04 -14.38 -5.50
C VAL A 234 21.09 -15.11 -6.32
N SER A 235 21.20 -16.43 -6.17
CA SER A 235 22.10 -17.23 -7.01
C SER A 235 21.50 -17.48 -8.39
N THR A 236 22.35 -17.76 -9.37
CA THR A 236 21.89 -18.24 -10.69
C THR A 236 21.12 -19.56 -10.61
N ASP A 237 21.48 -20.43 -9.66
CA ASP A 237 20.78 -21.68 -9.37
C ASP A 237 19.34 -21.44 -8.89
N SER A 238 19.14 -20.51 -7.96
CA SER A 238 17.81 -20.09 -7.50
C SER A 238 16.95 -19.54 -8.65
N VAL A 239 17.50 -18.64 -9.48
CA VAL A 239 16.79 -18.11 -10.65
C VAL A 239 16.43 -19.22 -11.64
N GLN A 240 17.31 -20.22 -11.81
CA GLN A 240 17.03 -21.38 -12.67
C GLN A 240 15.93 -22.28 -12.12
N LYS A 241 15.98 -22.61 -10.82
CA LYS A 241 15.03 -23.52 -10.18
C LYS A 241 13.64 -22.92 -9.98
N PHE A 242 13.55 -21.63 -9.65
CA PHE A 242 12.30 -21.04 -9.18
C PHE A 242 11.67 -20.03 -10.13
N VAL A 243 12.47 -19.35 -10.96
CA VAL A 243 11.97 -18.33 -11.89
C VAL A 243 11.87 -18.86 -13.31
N THR A 244 12.93 -19.52 -13.80
CA THR A 244 13.04 -19.92 -15.22
C THR A 244 12.85 -21.43 -15.46
N ALA A 245 12.46 -22.20 -14.43
CA ALA A 245 12.22 -23.63 -14.54
C ALA A 245 11.24 -24.07 -15.65
N PRO A 246 10.16 -23.32 -15.96
CA PRO A 246 9.29 -23.65 -17.09
C PRO A 246 10.01 -23.70 -18.44
N TYR A 247 11.10 -22.94 -18.60
CA TYR A 247 11.90 -22.88 -19.83
C TYR A 247 12.99 -23.96 -19.91
N LYS A 248 13.30 -24.62 -18.78
CA LYS A 248 14.34 -25.67 -18.68
C LYS A 248 13.78 -27.09 -18.62
N SER A 249 12.47 -27.25 -18.45
CA SER A 249 11.80 -28.56 -18.29
C SER A 249 11.48 -29.29 -19.59
N GLY A 250 12.08 -28.89 -20.72
CA GLY A 250 11.80 -29.47 -22.04
C GLY A 250 10.44 -29.05 -22.64
N ASN A 251 9.77 -28.08 -22.01
CA ASN A 251 8.56 -27.48 -22.55
C ASN A 251 8.89 -26.70 -23.83
N ARG A 252 7.90 -26.59 -24.74
CA ARG A 252 7.99 -25.65 -25.85
C ARG A 252 8.09 -24.24 -25.27
N MET A 253 8.95 -23.40 -25.85
CA MET A 253 9.11 -22.00 -25.45
C MET A 253 7.76 -21.26 -25.41
N GLU A 254 6.94 -21.43 -26.46
CA GLU A 254 5.60 -20.84 -26.57
C GLU A 254 4.67 -21.25 -25.41
N ASP A 255 4.81 -22.47 -24.90
CA ASP A 255 3.97 -22.98 -23.81
C ASP A 255 4.43 -22.41 -22.47
N ALA A 256 5.75 -22.29 -22.27
CA ALA A 256 6.33 -21.61 -21.11
C ALA A 256 5.96 -20.11 -21.10
N ASP A 257 6.01 -19.44 -22.25
CA ASP A 257 5.61 -18.04 -22.41
C ASP A 257 4.12 -17.84 -22.13
N LEU A 258 3.24 -18.71 -22.67
CA LEU A 258 1.81 -18.67 -22.40
C LEU A 258 1.53 -18.79 -20.89
N ILE A 259 2.19 -19.72 -20.20
CA ILE A 259 2.01 -19.90 -18.76
C ILE A 259 2.57 -18.70 -18.00
N GLY A 260 3.78 -18.23 -18.32
CA GLY A 260 4.43 -17.12 -17.65
C GLY A 260 3.67 -15.80 -17.77
N THR A 261 3.16 -15.48 -18.96
CA THR A 261 2.41 -14.25 -19.24
C THR A 261 0.95 -14.29 -18.78
N SER A 262 0.45 -15.45 -18.33
CA SER A 262 -0.93 -15.61 -17.89
C SER A 262 -1.22 -15.12 -16.46
N TYR A 263 -0.21 -14.66 -15.72
CA TYR A 263 -0.39 -14.06 -14.40
C TYR A 263 -0.60 -12.54 -14.53
N PRO A 264 -1.70 -11.97 -14.01
CA PRO A 264 -1.78 -10.53 -13.82
C PRO A 264 -0.64 -10.03 -12.93
N TYR A 265 -0.03 -8.89 -13.26
CA TYR A 265 1.14 -8.39 -12.52
C TYR A 265 0.92 -8.26 -11.01
N PRO A 266 -0.17 -7.66 -10.50
CA PRO A 266 -0.39 -7.58 -9.05
C PRO A 266 -0.50 -8.94 -8.36
N VAL A 267 -1.09 -9.93 -9.04
CA VAL A 267 -1.17 -11.31 -8.51
C VAL A 267 0.22 -11.93 -8.49
N PHE A 268 0.97 -11.82 -9.60
CA PHE A 268 2.33 -12.35 -9.68
C PHE A 268 3.23 -11.77 -8.59
N ARG A 269 3.19 -10.45 -8.38
CA ARG A 269 3.94 -9.76 -7.32
C ARG A 269 3.58 -10.27 -5.92
N SER A 270 2.29 -10.51 -5.67
CA SER A 270 1.84 -11.09 -4.39
C SER A 270 2.36 -12.51 -4.18
N LEU A 271 2.42 -13.32 -5.25
CA LEU A 271 2.95 -14.68 -5.21
C LEU A 271 4.48 -14.72 -5.15
N ALA A 272 5.16 -13.69 -5.67
CA ALA A 272 6.62 -13.61 -5.74
C ALA A 272 7.28 -13.60 -4.35
N GLY A 273 6.58 -13.16 -3.30
CA GLY A 273 7.07 -13.29 -1.92
C GLY A 273 7.31 -14.75 -1.49
N GLY A 274 6.46 -15.69 -1.94
CA GLY A 274 6.68 -17.12 -1.68
C GLY A 274 7.87 -17.69 -2.47
N ILE A 275 8.08 -17.20 -3.69
CA ILE A 275 9.25 -17.55 -4.51
C ILE A 275 10.53 -17.03 -3.84
N GLU A 276 10.50 -15.79 -3.34
CA GLU A 276 11.61 -15.18 -2.59
C GLU A 276 12.02 -16.01 -1.37
N GLN A 277 11.03 -16.46 -0.59
CA GLN A 277 11.29 -17.33 0.56
C GLN A 277 11.96 -18.65 0.15
N ALA A 278 11.49 -19.28 -0.92
CA ALA A 278 12.08 -20.51 -1.43
C ALA A 278 13.53 -20.31 -1.92
N MET A 279 13.79 -19.20 -2.63
CA MET A 279 15.14 -18.82 -3.06
C MET A 279 16.04 -18.51 -1.86
N THR A 280 15.53 -17.81 -0.85
CA THR A 280 16.28 -17.49 0.39
C THR A 280 16.72 -18.77 1.12
N VAL A 281 15.85 -19.79 1.17
CA VAL A 281 16.21 -21.10 1.74
C VAL A 281 17.24 -21.82 0.87
N ASN A 282 17.10 -21.81 -0.46
CA ASN A 282 18.07 -22.43 -1.36
C ASN A 282 19.46 -21.76 -1.28
N ASP A 283 19.48 -20.44 -1.06
CA ASP A 283 20.70 -19.62 -1.01
C ASP A 283 21.21 -19.36 0.42
N GLU A 284 20.73 -20.08 1.43
CA GLU A 284 21.03 -19.81 2.86
C GLU A 284 22.54 -19.69 3.14
N GLU A 285 23.37 -20.58 2.59
CA GLU A 285 24.82 -20.55 2.77
C GLU A 285 25.45 -19.28 2.18
N LEU A 286 25.07 -18.92 0.95
CA LEU A 286 25.53 -17.72 0.24
C LEU A 286 25.15 -16.45 1.02
N LEU A 287 23.87 -16.34 1.40
CA LEU A 287 23.34 -15.17 2.10
C LEU A 287 23.98 -15.01 3.49
N ASN A 288 24.15 -16.11 4.24
CA ASN A 288 24.84 -16.08 5.53
C ASN A 288 26.31 -15.68 5.39
N GLY A 289 26.98 -16.10 4.32
CA GLY A 289 28.36 -15.66 4.01
C GLY A 289 28.43 -14.15 3.78
N LEU A 290 27.51 -13.60 2.99
CA LEU A 290 27.44 -12.17 2.69
C LEU A 290 27.14 -11.32 3.92
N GLU A 291 26.22 -11.76 4.79
CA GLU A 291 25.92 -11.07 6.05
C GLU A 291 27.14 -11.04 6.99
N LYS A 292 27.89 -12.14 7.07
CA LYS A 292 29.16 -12.19 7.82
C LYS A 292 30.22 -11.25 7.24
N ALA A 293 30.22 -11.05 5.92
CA ALA A 293 31.07 -10.08 5.24
C ALA A 293 30.57 -8.62 5.38
N GLY A 294 29.45 -8.38 6.08
CA GLY A 294 28.94 -7.05 6.39
C GLY A 294 27.93 -6.49 5.37
N VAL A 295 27.42 -7.33 4.46
CA VAL A 295 26.37 -6.94 3.50
C VAL A 295 25.01 -6.86 4.20
N ALA A 296 24.24 -5.81 3.90
CA ALA A 296 22.82 -5.76 4.23
C ALA A 296 21.98 -6.36 3.12
N LEU A 297 21.31 -7.47 3.41
CA LEU A 297 20.43 -8.14 2.48
C LEU A 297 18.98 -7.72 2.71
N LYS A 298 18.19 -7.75 1.64
CA LYS A 298 16.72 -7.79 1.76
C LYS A 298 16.26 -9.24 1.79
N LYS A 299 15.24 -9.55 2.59
CA LYS A 299 14.64 -10.89 2.68
C LYS A 299 13.11 -10.86 2.55
N GLY A 300 12.55 -9.82 1.94
CA GLY A 300 11.11 -9.69 1.70
C GLY A 300 10.29 -9.21 2.90
N GLU A 301 10.93 -8.62 3.93
CA GLU A 301 10.24 -8.17 5.15
C GLU A 301 9.22 -7.06 4.90
N ASP A 302 9.40 -6.29 3.82
CA ASP A 302 8.50 -5.22 3.37
C ASP A 302 7.42 -5.69 2.38
N GLY A 303 7.31 -7.01 2.14
CA GLY A 303 6.38 -7.60 1.19
C GLY A 303 6.79 -7.48 -0.28
N THR A 304 8.01 -7.00 -0.56
CA THR A 304 8.60 -7.01 -1.91
C THR A 304 9.43 -8.28 -2.15
N SER A 305 9.80 -8.55 -3.40
CA SER A 305 10.70 -9.65 -3.78
C SER A 305 11.82 -9.17 -4.70
N PHE A 306 12.80 -10.03 -4.95
CA PHE A 306 13.79 -9.83 -6.02
C PHE A 306 13.10 -9.48 -7.36
N LEU A 307 11.99 -10.14 -7.70
CA LEU A 307 11.27 -9.93 -8.96
C LEU A 307 10.60 -8.56 -9.03
N ASP A 308 10.07 -8.04 -7.93
CA ASP A 308 9.57 -6.65 -7.86
C ASP A 308 10.69 -5.67 -8.21
N HIS A 309 11.87 -5.90 -7.62
CA HIS A 309 13.01 -5.03 -7.82
C HIS A 309 13.58 -5.13 -9.23
N ALA A 310 13.60 -6.34 -9.81
CA ALA A 310 14.05 -6.60 -11.17
C ALA A 310 13.10 -6.06 -12.23
N LEU A 311 11.79 -6.19 -12.04
CA LEU A 311 10.79 -5.80 -13.05
C LEU A 311 10.33 -4.35 -12.91
N VAL A 312 10.10 -3.87 -11.70
CA VAL A 312 9.46 -2.56 -11.44
C VAL A 312 10.50 -1.48 -11.20
N SER A 313 11.42 -1.70 -10.26
CA SER A 313 12.40 -0.67 -9.88
C SER A 313 13.66 -0.66 -10.75
N LEU A 314 13.92 -1.75 -11.46
CA LEU A 314 15.13 -2.00 -12.26
C LEU A 314 16.44 -1.78 -11.47
N GLY A 315 16.44 -2.04 -10.17
CA GLY A 315 17.57 -1.80 -9.28
C GLY A 315 17.40 -2.40 -7.89
N ARG A 316 18.46 -2.30 -7.06
CA ARG A 316 18.53 -2.89 -5.69
C ARG A 316 18.38 -4.41 -5.66
N TYR A 317 18.87 -5.06 -6.70
CA TYR A 317 19.07 -6.51 -6.71
C TYR A 317 20.43 -6.85 -7.34
N TYR A 318 20.88 -8.09 -7.12
CA TYR A 318 21.99 -8.70 -7.83
C TYR A 318 21.73 -10.20 -8.02
N ILE A 319 22.00 -10.72 -9.22
CA ILE A 319 22.06 -12.15 -9.50
C ILE A 319 23.53 -12.53 -9.49
N ASP A 320 23.94 -13.41 -8.59
CA ASP A 320 25.36 -13.72 -8.39
C ASP A 320 25.97 -14.43 -9.60
N GLN A 321 27.01 -13.81 -10.16
CA GLN A 321 27.85 -14.35 -11.24
C GLN A 321 29.30 -14.58 -10.75
N GLY A 322 29.48 -14.72 -9.43
CA GLY A 322 30.77 -15.01 -8.78
C GLY A 322 31.39 -13.83 -8.02
N ALA A 323 30.75 -12.66 -8.02
CA ALA A 323 31.22 -11.54 -7.21
C ALA A 323 30.96 -11.78 -5.71
N CYS A 324 29.93 -12.53 -5.36
CA CYS A 324 29.59 -12.80 -3.95
C CYS A 324 30.68 -13.61 -3.25
N GLU A 325 31.28 -14.61 -3.92
CA GLU A 325 32.41 -15.36 -3.35
C GLU A 325 33.59 -14.44 -3.02
N MET A 326 33.88 -13.47 -3.90
CA MET A 326 34.94 -12.48 -3.68
C MET A 326 34.61 -11.50 -2.54
N ILE A 327 33.33 -11.28 -2.24
CA ILE A 327 32.91 -10.53 -1.05
C ILE A 327 33.13 -11.37 0.20
N ILE A 328 32.68 -12.63 0.17
CA ILE A 328 32.75 -13.56 1.30
C ILE A 328 34.19 -13.81 1.75
N ASP A 329 35.13 -13.95 0.83
CA ASP A 329 36.54 -14.16 1.13
C ASP A 329 37.35 -12.85 1.34
N GLY A 330 36.70 -11.69 1.16
CA GLY A 330 37.27 -10.37 1.44
C GLY A 330 38.13 -9.77 0.32
N ARG A 331 38.18 -10.38 -0.87
CA ARG A 331 38.77 -9.75 -2.07
C ARG A 331 38.05 -8.46 -2.45
N ILE A 332 36.73 -8.40 -2.24
CA ILE A 332 35.90 -7.19 -2.34
C ILE A 332 35.44 -6.82 -0.93
N LYS A 333 35.83 -5.63 -0.46
CA LYS A 333 35.39 -5.12 0.85
C LYS A 333 34.09 -4.37 0.72
N VAL A 334 33.14 -4.61 1.61
CA VAL A 334 31.87 -3.88 1.64
C VAL A 334 31.92 -2.81 2.71
N CYS A 335 31.57 -1.59 2.34
CA CYS A 335 31.40 -0.47 3.26
C CYS A 335 29.95 -0.02 3.25
N ARG A 336 29.35 0.23 4.42
CA ARG A 336 27.95 0.63 4.55
C ARG A 336 27.82 2.07 5.04
N CYS A 337 27.06 2.88 4.30
CA CYS A 337 26.65 4.21 4.73
C CYS A 337 25.41 4.64 3.96
N GLU A 338 24.24 4.70 4.61
CA GLU A 338 22.94 5.00 3.97
C GLU A 338 22.94 6.38 3.28
N GLU A 339 23.48 7.39 3.99
CA GLU A 339 23.63 8.77 3.53
C GLU A 339 24.79 8.95 2.52
N GLY A 340 25.56 7.90 2.25
CA GLY A 340 26.58 7.87 1.19
C GLY A 340 27.78 8.80 1.42
N ILE A 341 28.29 9.38 0.33
CA ILE A 341 29.49 10.22 0.32
C ILE A 341 29.14 11.64 0.82
N LYS A 342 29.88 12.11 1.84
CA LYS A 342 29.75 13.48 2.35
C LYS A 342 30.66 14.46 1.61
N THR A 343 31.92 14.09 1.43
CA THR A 343 32.91 14.95 0.76
C THR A 343 34.10 14.15 0.25
N PHE A 344 34.66 14.56 -0.87
CA PHE A 344 35.97 14.12 -1.34
C PHE A 344 37.08 14.82 -0.57
N THR A 345 38.15 14.06 -0.37
CA THR A 345 39.40 14.48 0.25
C THR A 345 40.53 14.32 -0.76
N GLU A 346 41.74 14.75 -0.43
CA GLU A 346 42.88 14.63 -1.33
C GLU A 346 43.23 13.16 -1.70
N THR A 347 43.02 12.24 -0.77
CA THR A 347 43.44 10.82 -0.87
C THR A 347 42.29 9.82 -0.99
N GLY A 348 41.04 10.29 -1.13
CA GLY A 348 39.87 9.41 -1.11
C GLY A 348 38.57 10.13 -0.79
N VAL A 349 37.64 9.44 -0.14
CA VAL A 349 36.31 9.99 0.21
C VAL A 349 36.02 9.88 1.71
N LYS A 350 35.30 10.87 2.24
CA LYS A 350 34.69 10.80 3.57
C LYS A 350 33.19 10.56 3.42
N LEU A 351 32.72 9.51 4.07
CA LEU A 351 31.31 9.14 4.14
C LEU A 351 30.59 9.98 5.20
N ALA A 352 29.26 9.97 5.16
CA ALA A 352 28.41 10.76 6.05
C ALA A 352 28.53 10.38 7.54
N ASP A 353 28.78 9.10 7.81
CA ASP A 353 29.05 8.56 9.15
C ASP A 353 30.43 8.97 9.71
N GLY A 354 31.26 9.63 8.90
CA GLY A 354 32.60 10.07 9.25
C GLY A 354 33.71 9.12 8.81
N THR A 355 33.39 7.92 8.32
CA THR A 355 34.35 6.95 7.81
C THR A 355 35.12 7.52 6.63
N HIS A 356 36.43 7.33 6.60
CA HIS A 356 37.28 7.75 5.49
C HIS A 356 37.76 6.53 4.71
N ILE A 357 37.58 6.57 3.39
CA ILE A 357 37.97 5.52 2.45
C ILE A 357 39.07 6.07 1.55
N ASP A 358 40.29 5.56 1.72
CA ASP A 358 41.39 5.82 0.80
C ASP A 358 41.09 5.22 -0.57
N ALA A 359 41.18 6.03 -1.62
CA ALA A 359 40.96 5.58 -2.99
C ALA A 359 41.84 6.36 -3.96
N ASP A 360 42.51 5.67 -4.87
CA ASP A 360 43.15 6.28 -6.03
C ASP A 360 42.16 6.39 -7.20
N ILE A 361 41.12 5.57 -7.21
CA ILE A 361 40.10 5.52 -8.25
C ILE A 361 38.71 5.42 -7.60
N VAL A 362 37.81 6.33 -7.95
CA VAL A 362 36.41 6.32 -7.54
C VAL A 362 35.53 6.11 -8.77
N ILE A 363 34.73 5.04 -8.76
CA ILE A 363 33.85 4.67 -9.87
C ILE A 363 32.40 4.87 -9.42
N LEU A 364 31.71 5.81 -10.05
CA LEU A 364 30.33 6.15 -9.72
C LEU A 364 29.37 5.27 -10.52
N TYR A 365 28.56 4.45 -9.84
CA TYR A 365 27.40 3.78 -10.45
C TYR A 365 26.10 4.37 -9.93
N THR A 366 25.87 5.66 -10.20
CA THR A 366 24.71 6.42 -9.71
C THR A 366 23.46 6.26 -10.59
N GLY A 367 23.48 5.29 -11.51
CA GLY A 367 22.37 4.94 -12.39
C GLY A 367 22.18 5.88 -13.57
N TYR A 368 21.03 5.74 -14.23
CA TYR A 368 20.63 6.52 -15.40
C TYR A 368 19.27 7.15 -15.15
N GLN A 369 18.99 8.25 -15.86
CA GLN A 369 17.64 8.81 -15.88
C GLN A 369 16.65 7.80 -16.48
N GLY A 370 15.38 7.86 -16.09
CA GLY A 370 14.34 7.02 -16.68
C GLY A 370 14.15 7.33 -18.18
N ASN A 371 13.80 6.32 -18.99
CA ASN A 371 13.63 6.51 -20.44
C ASN A 371 12.56 7.56 -20.81
N SER A 372 11.64 7.92 -19.90
CA SER A 372 10.72 9.04 -20.11
C SER A 372 11.42 10.36 -20.49
N VAL A 373 12.64 10.58 -20.00
CA VAL A 373 13.45 11.76 -20.36
C VAL A 373 13.89 11.69 -21.82
N ASP A 374 14.34 10.52 -22.29
CA ASP A 374 14.79 10.36 -23.67
C ASP A 374 13.61 10.34 -24.66
N VAL A 375 12.47 9.77 -24.26
CA VAL A 375 11.20 9.89 -24.99
C VAL A 375 10.84 11.36 -25.21
N ARG A 376 10.85 12.18 -24.15
CA ARG A 376 10.54 13.62 -24.25
C ARG A 376 11.53 14.37 -25.13
N LYS A 377 12.83 14.08 -25.02
CA LYS A 377 13.85 14.69 -25.89
C LYS A 377 13.60 14.41 -27.38
N VAL A 378 13.14 13.20 -27.71
CA VAL A 378 12.90 12.79 -29.11
C VAL A 378 11.55 13.26 -29.63
N MET A 379 10.49 13.16 -28.82
CA MET A 379 9.11 13.40 -29.24
C MET A 379 8.58 14.81 -28.96
N GLY A 380 9.22 15.55 -28.03
CA GLY A 380 8.65 16.74 -27.42
C GLY A 380 7.58 16.42 -26.38
N ASP A 381 7.28 17.39 -25.51
CA ASP A 381 6.40 17.18 -24.35
C ASP A 381 4.97 16.83 -24.75
N GLU A 382 4.40 17.53 -25.73
CA GLU A 382 3.00 17.34 -26.15
C GLU A 382 2.74 15.89 -26.63
N LEU A 383 3.67 15.33 -27.41
CA LEU A 383 3.52 13.96 -27.92
C LEU A 383 3.84 12.93 -26.83
N ALA A 384 4.86 13.19 -26.00
CA ALA A 384 5.21 12.32 -24.88
C ALA A 384 4.03 12.16 -23.90
N ASP A 385 3.32 13.24 -23.58
CA ASP A 385 2.16 13.22 -22.70
C ASP A 385 1.02 12.36 -23.27
N LYS A 386 0.77 12.42 -24.58
CA LYS A 386 -0.23 11.60 -25.28
C LYS A 386 0.09 10.10 -25.29
N VAL A 387 1.35 9.72 -25.12
CA VAL A 387 1.78 8.30 -25.14
C VAL A 387 2.09 7.72 -23.75
N GLY A 388 1.88 8.48 -22.68
CA GLY A 388 2.00 8.00 -21.30
C GLY A 388 2.67 8.98 -20.34
N GLY A 389 3.33 10.02 -20.86
CA GLY A 389 3.96 11.08 -20.06
C GLY A 389 4.93 10.52 -19.02
N GLU A 390 4.80 11.00 -17.78
CA GLU A 390 5.63 10.57 -16.65
C GLU A 390 5.35 9.15 -16.14
N MET A 391 4.26 8.53 -16.58
CA MET A 391 3.88 7.17 -16.22
C MET A 391 4.53 6.12 -17.14
N PHE A 392 5.30 6.54 -18.15
CA PHE A 392 5.99 5.65 -19.05
C PHE A 392 6.94 4.70 -18.30
N GLY A 393 6.75 3.39 -18.49
CA GLY A 393 7.55 2.35 -17.83
C GLY A 393 7.24 2.17 -16.34
N LYS A 394 6.19 2.81 -15.82
CA LYS A 394 5.72 2.68 -14.44
C LYS A 394 4.42 1.88 -14.37
N LEU A 395 4.13 1.38 -13.17
CA LEU A 395 2.84 0.75 -12.87
C LEU A 395 1.75 1.81 -12.73
N ASP A 396 0.60 1.56 -13.33
CA ASP A 396 -0.60 2.36 -13.14
C ASP A 396 -1.39 1.93 -11.88
N HIS A 397 -2.57 2.51 -11.68
CA HIS A 397 -3.43 2.20 -10.54
C HIS A 397 -3.95 0.76 -10.49
N GLU A 398 -3.97 0.04 -11.61
CA GLU A 398 -4.30 -1.39 -11.67
C GLU A 398 -3.07 -2.27 -11.42
N GLN A 399 -1.91 -1.66 -11.14
CA GLN A 399 -0.60 -2.32 -11.00
C GLN A 399 -0.14 -2.98 -12.30
N GLU A 400 -0.62 -2.48 -13.43
CA GLU A 400 -0.20 -2.89 -14.77
C GLU A 400 0.78 -1.87 -15.33
N PHE A 401 1.73 -2.31 -16.15
CA PHE A 401 2.71 -1.37 -16.68
C PHE A 401 2.14 -0.50 -17.81
N LYS A 402 2.36 0.82 -17.74
CA LYS A 402 2.00 1.75 -18.80
C LYS A 402 3.15 1.95 -19.78
N GLY A 403 2.97 1.48 -21.01
CA GLY A 403 3.97 1.65 -22.08
C GLY A 403 5.23 0.79 -21.92
N PHE A 404 5.15 -0.32 -21.17
CA PHE A 404 6.27 -1.23 -20.92
C PHE A 404 6.27 -2.40 -21.93
N GLY A 405 7.44 -2.69 -22.49
CA GLY A 405 7.66 -3.80 -23.40
C GLY A 405 8.70 -3.51 -24.50
N TYR A 406 9.43 -4.54 -24.91
CA TYR A 406 10.31 -4.51 -26.07
C TYR A 406 9.45 -4.28 -27.34
N ALA A 407 9.68 -3.16 -28.02
CA ALA A 407 8.88 -2.60 -29.11
C ALA A 407 7.54 -1.98 -28.69
N MET A 408 7.54 -0.66 -28.49
CA MET A 408 6.32 0.12 -28.68
C MET A 408 5.92 0.06 -30.16
N VAL A 409 5.13 -0.93 -30.56
CA VAL A 409 4.33 -0.81 -31.78
C VAL A 409 3.07 -0.01 -31.43
N LYS A 410 3.24 1.25 -31.04
CA LYS A 410 2.11 2.18 -31.10
C LYS A 410 2.02 2.59 -32.56
N TRP A 411 1.00 2.07 -33.27
CA TRP A 411 0.69 2.49 -34.64
C TRP A 411 0.35 3.99 -34.62
N LEU A 412 1.38 4.79 -34.78
CA LEU A 412 1.33 6.24 -34.73
C LEU A 412 0.83 6.84 -36.07
N GLY A 413 0.02 6.08 -36.82
CA GLY A 413 -0.39 6.38 -38.20
C GLY A 413 -1.79 6.95 -38.36
N ASP A 414 -2.52 7.18 -37.26
CA ASP A 414 -3.77 7.94 -37.23
C ASP A 414 -3.80 8.84 -35.99
N PRO A 415 -4.50 9.99 -36.01
CA PRO A 415 -4.66 10.84 -34.82
C PRO A 415 -5.11 9.98 -33.63
N PRO A 416 -4.70 10.29 -32.39
CA PRO A 416 -4.71 9.36 -31.26
C PRO A 416 -6.13 8.89 -30.91
N ALA A 417 -6.59 7.88 -31.64
CA ALA A 417 -7.84 7.18 -31.48
C ALA A 417 -7.46 5.71 -31.65
N LEU A 418 -7.08 5.10 -30.52
CA LEU A 418 -7.12 3.66 -30.20
C LEU A 418 -6.36 3.46 -28.86
N VAL A 419 -6.76 4.23 -27.85
CA VAL A 419 -7.07 3.61 -26.56
C VAL A 419 -8.47 3.03 -26.77
N TYR A 420 -8.72 1.79 -26.37
CA TYR A 420 -10.07 1.23 -26.37
C TYR A 420 -11.00 2.16 -25.57
N GLN A 421 -11.70 3.04 -26.28
CA GLN A 421 -12.93 3.66 -25.81
C GLN A 421 -14.06 2.76 -26.33
N PRO A 422 -15.06 2.40 -25.49
CA PRO A 422 -16.25 1.72 -25.98
C PRO A 422 -16.90 2.57 -27.08
N PRO A 423 -17.59 1.94 -28.06
CA PRO A 423 -17.95 2.58 -29.31
C PRO A 423 -18.80 3.85 -29.08
N PRO A 424 -18.58 4.92 -29.86
CA PRO A 424 -19.38 6.12 -29.77
C PRO A 424 -20.75 5.86 -30.37
N GLU A 425 -21.77 5.73 -29.54
CA GLU A 425 -23.13 5.99 -29.99
C GLU A 425 -23.23 7.47 -30.35
N THR A 426 -23.50 7.72 -31.64
CA THR A 426 -23.85 8.98 -32.30
C THR A 426 -24.11 10.17 -31.36
N ILE A 427 -23.16 11.11 -31.26
CA ILE A 427 -23.41 12.46 -30.75
C ILE A 427 -23.24 13.45 -31.92
N PRO A 428 -24.27 14.23 -32.29
CA PRO A 428 -24.16 15.25 -33.32
C PRO A 428 -23.36 16.47 -32.84
N HIS A 429 -22.70 17.11 -33.80
CA HIS A 429 -21.95 18.36 -33.76
C HIS A 429 -22.20 19.37 -32.61
N LYS A 430 -21.07 19.87 -32.05
CA LYS A 430 -20.86 21.13 -31.29
C LYS A 430 -21.79 21.34 -30.08
N MET A 431 -21.27 21.10 -28.87
CA MET A 431 -21.86 21.58 -27.61
C MET A 431 -20.86 22.50 -26.87
N PRO A 432 -21.33 23.55 -26.15
CA PRO A 432 -20.48 24.46 -25.40
C PRO A 432 -19.89 23.78 -24.15
N HIS A 433 -18.76 24.28 -23.64
CA HIS A 433 -18.21 23.90 -22.34
C HIS A 433 -19.30 24.02 -21.27
N THR A 434 -19.89 22.88 -20.86
CA THR A 434 -20.91 22.85 -19.81
C THR A 434 -20.24 22.80 -18.45
N LEU A 435 -20.83 23.46 -17.45
CA LEU A 435 -20.46 23.44 -16.04
C LEU A 435 -20.02 22.06 -15.50
N LEU A 436 -20.65 20.97 -15.96
CA LEU A 436 -20.31 19.59 -15.55
C LEU A 436 -18.91 19.15 -16.02
N TRP A 437 -18.52 19.52 -17.24
CA TRP A 437 -17.21 19.20 -17.79
C TRP A 437 -16.10 20.00 -17.11
N ASP A 438 -16.36 21.28 -16.83
CA ASP A 438 -15.42 22.12 -16.10
C ASP A 438 -15.24 21.62 -14.65
N PHE A 439 -16.28 21.06 -14.02
CA PHE A 439 -16.17 20.43 -12.70
C PHE A 439 -15.27 19.19 -12.73
N ILE A 440 -15.42 18.34 -13.75
CA ILE A 440 -14.63 17.11 -13.91
C ILE A 440 -13.17 17.41 -14.25
N ASN A 441 -12.92 18.41 -15.09
CA ASN A 441 -11.55 18.81 -15.43
C ASN A 441 -10.79 19.38 -14.21
N ASN A 442 -11.51 20.02 -13.29
CA ASN A 442 -10.96 20.52 -12.03
C ASN A 442 -11.06 19.51 -10.87
N TYR A 443 -11.58 18.30 -11.12
CA TYR A 443 -11.71 17.27 -10.09
C TYR A 443 -10.35 16.62 -9.81
N ASP A 444 -9.75 16.97 -8.67
CA ASP A 444 -8.50 16.38 -8.22
C ASP A 444 -8.74 15.07 -7.45
N LEU A 445 -8.57 13.95 -8.13
CA LEU A 445 -8.70 12.62 -7.52
C LEU A 445 -7.71 12.42 -6.37
N ALA A 446 -6.50 12.98 -6.43
CA ALA A 446 -5.50 12.83 -5.37
C ALA A 446 -5.94 13.56 -4.10
N PHE A 447 -6.47 14.78 -4.23
CA PHE A 447 -7.05 15.55 -3.12
C PHE A 447 -8.18 14.77 -2.42
N TYR A 448 -9.20 14.32 -3.17
CA TYR A 448 -10.34 13.60 -2.56
C TYR A 448 -9.95 12.23 -2.01
N THR A 449 -8.90 11.60 -2.57
CA THR A 449 -8.32 10.37 -2.01
C THR A 449 -7.67 10.67 -0.67
N LYS A 450 -6.87 11.74 -0.58
CA LYS A 450 -6.22 12.13 0.68
C LYS A 450 -7.24 12.49 1.77
N VAL A 451 -8.29 13.24 1.44
CA VAL A 451 -9.41 13.54 2.36
C VAL A 451 -10.06 12.24 2.88
N ALA A 452 -10.32 11.28 1.98
CA ALA A 452 -10.95 10.02 2.34
C ALA A 452 -10.04 9.16 3.24
N THR A 453 -8.73 9.12 2.96
CA THR A 453 -7.74 8.42 3.78
C THR A 453 -7.63 9.02 5.18
N LEU A 454 -7.54 10.35 5.31
CA LEU A 454 -7.51 11.03 6.61
C LEU A 454 -8.77 10.73 7.44
N ALA A 455 -9.93 10.72 6.78
CA ALA A 455 -11.19 10.36 7.43
C ALA A 455 -11.23 8.88 7.85
N GLU A 456 -10.70 7.97 7.04
CA GLU A 456 -10.56 6.55 7.39
C GLU A 456 -9.65 6.36 8.60
N GLU A 457 -8.46 6.96 8.61
CA GLU A 457 -7.50 6.88 9.71
C GLU A 457 -8.17 7.33 11.01
N ARG A 458 -8.89 8.46 10.96
CA ARG A 458 -9.62 9.01 12.09
C ARG A 458 -10.75 8.09 12.58
N CYS A 459 -11.51 7.49 11.66
CA CYS A 459 -12.54 6.51 12.02
C CYS A 459 -11.92 5.27 12.66
N ARG A 460 -10.90 4.69 12.02
CA ARG A 460 -10.20 3.49 12.50
C ARG A 460 -9.66 3.69 13.90
N GLN A 461 -9.01 4.83 14.13
CA GLN A 461 -8.47 5.22 15.42
C GLN A 461 -9.56 5.23 16.51
N VAL A 462 -10.60 6.04 16.33
CA VAL A 462 -11.65 6.24 17.34
C VAL A 462 -12.38 4.94 17.65
N LEU A 463 -12.60 4.10 16.64
CA LEU A 463 -13.28 2.81 16.82
C LEU A 463 -12.38 1.79 17.53
N ASN A 464 -11.09 1.75 17.21
CA ASN A 464 -10.12 0.88 17.87
C ASN A 464 -9.96 1.24 19.35
N GLU A 465 -9.81 2.53 19.67
CA GLU A 465 -9.65 3.04 21.04
C GLU A 465 -10.85 2.73 21.95
N ASN A 466 -12.05 2.62 21.36
CA ASN A 466 -13.28 2.27 22.05
C ASN A 466 -13.62 0.76 21.93
N GLY A 467 -12.70 -0.06 21.42
CA GLY A 467 -12.85 -1.52 21.39
C GLY A 467 -13.93 -2.03 20.44
N ILE A 468 -14.20 -1.32 19.35
CA ILE A 468 -15.24 -1.68 18.37
C ILE A 468 -14.60 -2.41 17.20
N TRP A 469 -14.97 -3.68 17.01
CA TRP A 469 -14.51 -4.48 15.87
C TRP A 469 -15.18 -4.04 14.58
N THR A 470 -14.36 -3.47 13.68
CA THR A 470 -14.81 -2.96 12.38
C THR A 470 -13.77 -3.18 11.29
N ILE A 471 -14.24 -3.23 10.04
CA ILE A 471 -13.40 -3.02 8.86
C ILE A 471 -13.71 -1.61 8.35
N VAL A 472 -12.70 -0.75 8.29
CA VAL A 472 -12.82 0.60 7.74
C VAL A 472 -12.09 0.64 6.41
N THR A 473 -12.72 1.20 5.38
CA THR A 473 -12.11 1.42 4.06
C THR A 473 -12.51 2.79 3.52
N SER A 474 -11.61 3.52 2.91
CA SER A 474 -11.90 4.76 2.20
C SER A 474 -11.93 4.59 0.68
N ARG A 475 -12.58 5.53 0.00
CA ARG A 475 -12.52 5.69 -1.45
C ARG A 475 -12.82 7.12 -1.86
N ALA A 476 -12.19 7.58 -2.93
CA ALA A 476 -12.64 8.74 -3.68
C ALA A 476 -13.51 8.31 -4.87
N LYS A 477 -14.43 9.18 -5.30
CA LYS A 477 -15.25 8.92 -6.48
C LYS A 477 -14.36 8.96 -7.73
N ARG A 478 -14.39 7.92 -8.55
CA ARG A 478 -13.62 7.92 -9.80
C ARG A 478 -14.26 8.86 -10.83
N PRO A 479 -13.47 9.63 -11.61
CA PRO A 479 -13.98 10.53 -12.65
C PRO A 479 -14.90 9.85 -13.66
N ASP A 480 -14.57 8.63 -14.11
CA ASP A 480 -15.37 7.85 -15.07
C ASP A 480 -16.77 7.48 -14.54
N ARG A 481 -16.94 7.43 -13.21
CA ARG A 481 -18.22 7.19 -12.54
C ARG A 481 -18.92 8.47 -12.08
N LEU A 482 -18.20 9.59 -12.11
CA LEU A 482 -18.69 10.88 -11.66
C LEU A 482 -19.51 11.58 -12.75
N LEU A 483 -19.07 11.54 -14.01
CA LEU A 483 -19.80 12.17 -15.12
C LEU A 483 -21.23 11.67 -15.29
N PRO A 484 -21.51 10.36 -15.42
CA PRO A 484 -22.89 9.89 -15.62
C PRO A 484 -23.80 10.20 -14.43
N LYS A 485 -23.21 10.24 -13.23
CA LYS A 485 -23.91 10.61 -12.00
C LYS A 485 -24.25 12.11 -12.00
N LEU A 486 -23.30 12.95 -12.41
CA LEU A 486 -23.48 14.40 -12.52
C LEU A 486 -24.55 14.75 -13.55
N GLU A 487 -24.53 14.12 -14.72
CA GLU A 487 -25.52 14.34 -15.78
C GLU A 487 -26.93 14.02 -15.29
N LYS A 488 -27.13 12.84 -14.69
CA LYS A 488 -28.42 12.44 -14.12
C LYS A 488 -28.88 13.42 -13.04
N ARG A 489 -27.97 13.81 -12.14
CA ARG A 489 -28.28 14.75 -11.05
C ARG A 489 -28.57 16.16 -11.55
N HIS A 490 -27.88 16.61 -12.58
CA HIS A 490 -28.08 17.92 -13.18
C HIS A 490 -29.44 18.01 -13.87
N GLN A 491 -29.93 16.93 -14.49
CA GLN A 491 -31.31 16.87 -15.01
C GLN A 491 -32.36 17.03 -13.89
N GLU A 492 -32.08 16.48 -12.69
CA GLU A 492 -32.98 16.59 -11.53
C GLU A 492 -32.88 17.94 -10.81
N LYS A 493 -31.67 18.50 -10.67
CA LYS A 493 -31.37 19.62 -9.78
C LYS A 493 -30.97 20.93 -10.48
N ASN A 494 -30.67 20.87 -11.77
CA ASN A 494 -30.33 22.01 -12.62
C ASN A 494 -29.22 22.91 -12.02
N TYR A 495 -28.03 22.34 -11.78
CA TYR A 495 -26.87 23.05 -11.24
C TYR A 495 -26.49 24.30 -12.04
N GLN A 496 -26.22 25.41 -11.34
CA GLN A 496 -25.83 26.67 -11.96
C GLN A 496 -24.36 27.01 -11.68
N THR A 497 -23.79 26.51 -10.58
CA THR A 497 -22.41 26.79 -10.13
C THR A 497 -21.66 25.52 -9.73
N MET A 498 -20.32 25.61 -9.65
CA MET A 498 -19.47 24.53 -9.12
C MET A 498 -19.79 24.21 -7.66
N GLU A 499 -20.17 25.24 -6.91
CA GLU A 499 -20.51 25.11 -5.50
C GLU A 499 -21.81 24.31 -5.32
N ASP A 500 -22.79 24.46 -6.23
CA ASP A 500 -24.02 23.64 -6.21
C ASP A 500 -23.69 22.14 -6.32
N ILE A 501 -22.71 21.81 -7.17
CA ILE A 501 -22.26 20.43 -7.38
C ILE A 501 -21.55 19.90 -6.13
N GLN A 502 -20.61 20.67 -5.55
CA GLN A 502 -19.91 20.30 -4.31
C GLN A 502 -20.85 20.22 -3.10
N ASN A 503 -21.96 20.97 -3.12
CA ASN A 503 -22.97 20.94 -2.08
C ASN A 503 -23.92 19.74 -2.19
N ASP A 504 -24.26 19.29 -3.40
CA ASP A 504 -25.08 18.08 -3.59
C ASP A 504 -24.28 16.77 -3.43
N LEU A 505 -23.09 16.70 -4.02
CA LEU A 505 -22.26 15.50 -4.06
C LEU A 505 -21.37 15.39 -2.84
N ILE A 506 -21.93 14.83 -1.78
CA ILE A 506 -21.24 14.63 -0.50
C ILE A 506 -20.41 13.33 -0.49
N ASP A 507 -20.59 12.44 -1.49
CA ASP A 507 -19.89 11.16 -1.64
C ASP A 507 -18.67 11.24 -2.58
N LEU A 508 -18.08 12.42 -2.78
CA LEU A 508 -16.82 12.58 -3.52
C LEU A 508 -15.66 11.91 -2.76
N SER A 509 -15.63 12.09 -1.45
CA SER A 509 -14.81 11.32 -0.51
C SER A 509 -15.73 10.48 0.37
N GLY A 510 -15.47 9.18 0.45
CA GLY A 510 -16.30 8.25 1.21
C GLY A 510 -15.50 7.32 2.10
N VAL A 511 -16.03 7.03 3.28
CA VAL A 511 -15.53 6.00 4.19
C VAL A 511 -16.64 4.95 4.38
N ARG A 512 -16.28 3.69 4.43
CA ARG A 512 -17.19 2.58 4.75
C ARG A 512 -16.72 1.89 6.00
N ILE A 513 -17.64 1.66 6.91
CA ILE A 513 -17.42 0.99 8.18
C ILE A 513 -18.32 -0.24 8.19
N ALA A 514 -17.71 -1.42 8.07
CA ALA A 514 -18.37 -2.70 8.22
C ALA A 514 -18.24 -3.19 9.66
N LEU A 515 -19.37 -3.25 10.37
CA LEU A 515 -19.45 -3.70 11.75
C LEU A 515 -19.54 -5.23 11.81
N TYR A 516 -18.74 -5.84 12.69
CA TYR A 516 -18.90 -7.26 13.01
C TYR A 516 -20.21 -7.51 13.77
N PHE A 517 -20.57 -6.61 14.68
CA PHE A 517 -21.78 -6.73 15.49
C PHE A 517 -22.73 -5.56 15.22
N PRO A 518 -23.89 -5.80 14.58
CA PRO A 518 -24.86 -4.76 14.22
C PRO A 518 -25.36 -3.92 15.41
N SER A 519 -25.42 -4.52 16.61
CA SER A 519 -25.87 -3.84 17.84
C SER A 519 -25.01 -2.63 18.24
N GLN A 520 -23.77 -2.54 17.75
CA GLN A 520 -22.85 -1.44 18.07
C GLN A 520 -23.03 -0.20 17.17
N GLN A 521 -23.95 -0.24 16.20
CA GLN A 521 -24.12 0.85 15.25
C GLN A 521 -24.41 2.21 15.92
N ARG A 522 -25.25 2.23 16.95
CA ARG A 522 -25.59 3.49 17.65
C ARG A 522 -24.39 4.07 18.39
N GLU A 523 -23.55 3.22 18.95
CA GLU A 523 -22.31 3.61 19.62
C GLU A 523 -21.34 4.26 18.62
N VAL A 524 -21.14 3.63 17.46
CA VAL A 524 -20.33 4.16 16.35
C VAL A 524 -20.82 5.54 15.89
N GLU A 525 -22.13 5.71 15.69
CA GLU A 525 -22.71 7.01 15.30
C GLU A 525 -22.37 8.11 16.31
N LEU A 526 -22.50 7.84 17.61
CA LEU A 526 -22.22 8.80 18.68
C LEU A 526 -20.73 9.13 18.82
N LEU A 527 -19.85 8.16 18.54
CA LEU A 527 -18.40 8.38 18.56
C LEU A 527 -17.97 9.27 17.38
N LEU A 528 -18.41 8.96 16.17
CA LEU A 528 -18.05 9.74 14.98
C LEU A 528 -18.63 11.15 15.02
N ALA A 529 -19.83 11.33 15.57
CA ALA A 529 -20.45 12.65 15.75
C ALA A 529 -19.64 13.61 16.65
N LYS A 530 -18.73 13.09 17.48
CA LYS A 530 -17.88 13.90 18.37
C LYS A 530 -16.54 14.27 17.75
N VAL A 531 -16.17 13.59 16.67
CA VAL A 531 -14.83 13.68 16.07
C VAL A 531 -14.85 14.49 14.77
N PHE A 532 -15.98 14.44 14.06
CA PHE A 532 -16.21 15.23 12.88
C PHE A 532 -17.17 16.38 13.16
N THR A 533 -17.13 17.42 12.31
CA THR A 533 -18.02 18.58 12.40
C THR A 533 -19.20 18.44 11.43
N ASN A 534 -20.26 19.23 11.64
CA ASN A 534 -21.45 19.29 10.78
C ASN A 534 -22.09 17.92 10.47
N VAL A 535 -22.18 17.08 11.50
CA VAL A 535 -22.68 15.69 11.37
C VAL A 535 -24.17 15.68 11.10
N ASN A 536 -24.55 15.24 9.89
CA ASN A 536 -25.93 14.99 9.50
C ASN A 536 -26.14 13.49 9.29
N VAL A 537 -27.07 12.90 10.05
CA VAL A 537 -27.38 11.47 9.98
C VAL A 537 -28.54 11.25 9.02
N LYS A 538 -28.26 10.60 7.88
CA LYS A 538 -29.29 10.13 6.96
C LYS A 538 -29.49 8.63 7.14
N ARG A 539 -30.63 8.26 7.70
CA ARG A 539 -31.07 6.86 7.79
C ARG A 539 -31.88 6.53 6.55
N LEU A 540 -31.40 5.59 5.74
CA LEU A 540 -32.21 5.03 4.65
C LEU A 540 -33.26 4.11 5.29
N ALA A 541 -34.45 4.64 5.54
CA ALA A 541 -35.56 3.88 6.10
C ALA A 541 -36.24 3.09 4.98
N GLY A 542 -36.12 1.77 4.97
CA GLY A 542 -36.85 0.94 4.02
C GLY A 542 -38.31 0.72 4.41
N HIS A 543 -39.13 1.76 4.56
CA HIS A 543 -40.57 1.63 4.83
C HIS A 543 -41.42 2.49 3.88
N ALA A 544 -42.53 1.89 3.43
CA ALA A 544 -43.68 2.43 2.70
C ALA A 544 -43.41 3.64 1.79
N GLY A 545 -42.91 3.37 0.58
CA GLY A 545 -42.72 4.39 -0.46
C GLY A 545 -41.42 4.26 -1.25
N GLU A 546 -40.50 3.39 -0.82
CA GLU A 546 -39.32 3.05 -1.60
C GLU A 546 -39.69 2.20 -2.82
N LEU A 547 -39.06 2.51 -3.96
CA LEU A 547 -39.09 1.67 -5.16
C LEU A 547 -38.70 0.23 -4.78
N THR A 548 -39.54 -0.74 -5.12
CA THR A 548 -39.29 -2.19 -5.04
C THR A 548 -37.95 -2.53 -5.71
N LEU A 549 -37.36 -3.68 -5.37
CA LEU A 549 -36.14 -4.15 -6.04
C LEU A 549 -36.31 -4.21 -7.57
N ALA A 550 -37.52 -4.55 -8.02
CA ALA A 550 -37.94 -4.49 -9.42
C ALA A 550 -37.88 -3.06 -10.00
N GLU A 551 -38.49 -2.09 -9.32
CA GLU A 551 -38.47 -0.69 -9.76
C GLU A 551 -37.04 -0.10 -9.75
N LYS A 552 -36.19 -0.50 -8.80
CA LYS A 552 -34.77 -0.07 -8.76
C LYS A 552 -33.92 -0.67 -9.89
N ALA A 553 -34.27 -1.88 -10.36
CA ALA A 553 -33.61 -2.56 -11.47
C ALA A 553 -34.16 -2.14 -12.86
N GLY A 554 -35.04 -1.14 -12.93
CA GLY A 554 -35.61 -0.66 -14.18
C GLY A 554 -36.67 -1.59 -14.79
N VAL A 555 -37.09 -2.62 -14.05
CA VAL A 555 -38.23 -3.45 -14.42
C VAL A 555 -39.48 -2.67 -14.02
N GLY A 556 -40.33 -2.32 -14.99
CA GLY A 556 -41.58 -1.58 -14.73
C GLY A 556 -42.42 -2.22 -13.62
N LYS A 557 -43.37 -1.46 -13.03
CA LYS A 557 -44.22 -1.94 -11.93
C LYS A 557 -44.73 -3.36 -12.18
N ILE A 558 -44.26 -4.30 -11.36
CA ILE A 558 -44.67 -5.70 -11.44
C ILE A 558 -45.93 -5.85 -10.60
N GLU A 559 -47.06 -6.11 -11.24
CA GLU A 559 -48.29 -6.44 -10.54
C GLU A 559 -48.03 -7.68 -9.63
N ASN A 560 -48.36 -7.55 -8.34
CA ASN A 560 -48.30 -8.61 -7.32
C ASN A 560 -46.91 -9.03 -6.77
N TYR A 561 -45.81 -8.27 -7.01
CA TYR A 561 -44.55 -8.49 -6.28
C TYR A 561 -44.35 -7.45 -5.17
N ARG A 562 -44.11 -7.90 -3.93
CA ARG A 562 -43.70 -7.06 -2.79
C ARG A 562 -42.44 -7.68 -2.17
N ASN A 563 -41.47 -6.85 -1.82
CA ASN A 563 -40.30 -7.31 -1.07
C ASN A 563 -40.78 -7.84 0.30
N GLU A 564 -40.40 -9.06 0.64
CA GLU A 564 -40.66 -9.66 1.96
C GLU A 564 -39.70 -9.10 3.01
N PHE A 565 -38.48 -8.75 2.60
CA PHE A 565 -37.47 -8.18 3.48
C PHE A 565 -37.17 -6.73 3.12
N VAL A 566 -37.29 -5.85 4.12
CA VAL A 566 -36.91 -4.44 4.01
C VAL A 566 -35.46 -4.32 3.50
N GLY A 567 -35.24 -3.54 2.44
CA GLY A 567 -33.97 -3.43 1.71
C GLY A 567 -32.80 -2.81 2.49
N TYR A 568 -31.66 -2.68 1.78
CA TYR A 568 -30.35 -2.21 2.28
C TYR A 568 -30.43 -1.15 3.40
N ARG A 569 -30.01 -1.52 4.61
CA ARG A 569 -29.88 -0.60 5.75
C ARG A 569 -28.42 -0.26 5.99
N ALA A 570 -27.96 0.83 5.38
CA ALA A 570 -26.78 1.55 5.84
C ALA A 570 -27.19 2.88 6.47
N THR A 571 -26.48 3.28 7.52
CA THR A 571 -26.55 4.64 8.05
C THR A 571 -25.50 5.48 7.34
N HIS A 572 -25.93 6.57 6.71
CA HIS A 572 -25.05 7.49 6.02
C HIS A 572 -24.84 8.71 6.92
N LEU A 573 -23.64 8.88 7.44
CA LEU A 573 -23.22 10.11 8.10
C LEU A 573 -22.60 11.04 7.06
N ARG A 574 -23.08 12.27 7.00
CA ARG A 574 -22.47 13.34 6.21
C ARG A 574 -21.74 14.23 7.18
N VAL A 575 -20.43 14.34 7.02
CA VAL A 575 -19.56 14.98 8.01
C VAL A 575 -18.51 15.85 7.32
N GLN A 576 -17.79 16.65 8.09
CA GLN A 576 -16.64 17.42 7.63
C GLN A 576 -15.41 17.20 8.51
N LEU A 577 -14.22 17.30 7.92
CA LEU A 577 -12.97 17.39 8.67
C LEU A 577 -12.92 18.74 9.39
N GLY A 578 -12.76 18.74 10.72
CA GLY A 578 -12.57 19.98 11.46
C GLY A 578 -11.18 20.57 11.18
N ALA A 579 -11.08 21.86 10.88
CA ALA A 579 -9.78 22.56 10.78
C ALA A 579 -8.93 22.35 12.04
N ASP A 580 -9.62 22.35 13.18
CA ASP A 580 -9.08 22.05 14.50
C ASP A 580 -8.59 20.61 14.69
N SER A 581 -8.88 19.68 13.79
CA SER A 581 -8.48 18.27 13.93
C SER A 581 -7.28 17.90 13.08
N LEU A 582 -6.75 18.83 12.29
CA LEU A 582 -5.66 18.62 11.36
C LEU A 582 -4.38 19.33 11.82
N PRO A 583 -3.19 18.74 11.62
CA PRO A 583 -1.93 19.45 11.82
C PRO A 583 -1.77 20.63 10.84
N ASP A 584 -0.84 21.54 11.13
CA ASP A 584 -0.64 22.78 10.37
C ASP A 584 -0.30 22.53 8.89
N ASP A 585 0.41 21.44 8.58
CA ASP A 585 0.79 21.03 7.22
C ASP A 585 -0.36 20.36 6.43
N GLN A 586 -1.52 20.15 7.05
CA GLN A 586 -2.70 19.49 6.45
C GLN A 586 -3.94 20.38 6.44
N GLN A 587 -3.79 21.67 6.77
CA GLN A 587 -4.92 22.61 6.86
C GLN A 587 -5.67 22.79 5.52
N GLU A 588 -5.04 22.49 4.39
CA GLU A 588 -5.68 22.53 3.06
C GLU A 588 -6.87 21.56 2.92
N TYR A 589 -6.92 20.48 3.72
CA TYR A 589 -8.00 19.49 3.68
C TYR A 589 -9.17 19.82 4.62
N ALA A 590 -9.05 20.88 5.43
CA ALA A 590 -10.05 21.28 6.41
C ALA A 590 -11.40 21.59 5.77
N ASN A 591 -12.49 21.30 6.50
CA ASN A 591 -13.89 21.51 6.08
C ASN A 591 -14.35 20.70 4.86
N SER A 592 -13.49 19.81 4.32
CA SER A 592 -13.84 18.90 3.25
C SER A 592 -14.97 17.95 3.67
N LYS A 593 -15.94 17.74 2.78
CA LYS A 593 -17.13 16.92 3.03
C LYS A 593 -16.85 15.45 2.78
N ILE A 594 -17.36 14.60 3.67
CA ILE A 594 -17.17 13.15 3.63
C ILE A 594 -18.51 12.46 3.87
N GLU A 595 -18.77 11.40 3.11
CA GLU A 595 -19.84 10.45 3.41
C GLU A 595 -19.27 9.22 4.12
N ILE A 596 -19.70 8.95 5.35
CA ILE A 596 -19.37 7.73 6.08
C ILE A 596 -20.58 6.79 6.04
N GLN A 597 -20.40 5.59 5.49
CA GLN A 597 -21.43 4.56 5.39
C GLN A 597 -21.18 3.49 6.45
N ILE A 598 -22.13 3.30 7.36
CA ILE A 598 -22.06 2.31 8.43
C ILE A 598 -23.08 1.20 8.15
N ALA A 599 -22.60 -0.03 8.04
CA ALA A 599 -23.41 -1.23 7.87
C ALA A 599 -22.77 -2.42 8.58
N SER A 600 -23.50 -3.52 8.81
CA SER A 600 -22.87 -4.77 9.22
C SER A 600 -22.03 -5.36 8.09
N ILE A 601 -21.09 -6.25 8.41
CA ILE A 601 -20.29 -6.95 7.39
C ILE A 601 -21.16 -7.75 6.40
N LEU A 602 -22.26 -8.33 6.88
CA LEU A 602 -23.22 -9.07 6.06
C LEU A 602 -23.99 -8.14 5.11
N MET A 603 -24.49 -7.03 5.64
CA MET A 603 -25.21 -6.04 4.83
C MET A 603 -24.28 -5.32 3.86
N HIS A 604 -23.02 -5.08 4.24
CA HIS A 604 -22.02 -4.52 3.35
C HIS A 604 -21.76 -5.44 2.15
N ALA A 605 -21.51 -6.73 2.38
CA ALA A 605 -21.29 -7.72 1.33
C ALA A 605 -22.51 -7.87 0.41
N TRP A 606 -23.71 -7.94 0.98
CA TRP A 606 -24.94 -8.00 0.18
C TRP A 606 -25.20 -6.72 -0.59
N GLY A 607 -24.98 -5.55 0.01
CA GLY A 607 -25.14 -4.25 -0.64
C GLY A 607 -24.23 -4.09 -1.85
N GLU A 608 -22.98 -4.57 -1.76
CA GLU A 608 -22.03 -4.56 -2.88
C GLU A 608 -22.49 -5.47 -4.03
N ALA A 609 -22.87 -6.72 -3.71
CA ALA A 609 -23.41 -7.65 -4.71
C ALA A 609 -24.70 -7.12 -5.34
N HIS A 610 -25.62 -6.56 -4.53
CA HIS A 610 -26.86 -5.97 -5.00
C HIS A 610 -26.60 -4.75 -5.88
N HIS A 611 -25.71 -3.83 -5.49
CA HIS A 611 -25.39 -2.66 -6.32
C HIS A 611 -24.79 -3.07 -7.66
N ASP A 612 -23.96 -4.09 -7.70
CA ASP A 612 -23.34 -4.56 -8.93
C ASP A 612 -24.35 -5.29 -9.82
N LEU A 613 -25.19 -6.15 -9.27
CA LEU A 613 -26.20 -6.89 -10.04
C LEU A 613 -27.38 -6.00 -10.49
N ALA A 614 -27.86 -5.09 -9.64
CA ALA A 614 -29.03 -4.28 -9.92
C ALA A 614 -28.73 -2.99 -10.71
N TYR A 615 -27.50 -2.44 -10.63
CA TYR A 615 -27.12 -1.20 -11.33
C TYR A 615 -26.01 -1.36 -12.37
N LYS A 616 -25.18 -2.41 -12.31
CA LYS A 616 -24.14 -2.68 -13.33
C LYS A 616 -24.56 -3.86 -14.21
N THR A 617 -25.70 -3.73 -14.87
CA THR A 617 -26.16 -4.74 -15.82
C THR A 617 -25.27 -4.73 -17.06
N PHE A 618 -24.35 -5.70 -17.16
CA PHE A 618 -23.57 -5.95 -18.37
C PHE A 618 -24.44 -6.50 -19.53
N ASN A 619 -25.72 -6.85 -19.29
CA ASN A 619 -26.72 -7.24 -20.30
C ASN A 619 -28.15 -7.16 -19.73
N GLY A 620 -28.88 -6.06 -19.92
CA GLY A 620 -30.34 -5.97 -19.67
C GLY A 620 -30.79 -5.94 -18.19
N ALA A 621 -32.07 -5.62 -17.95
CA ALA A 621 -32.66 -5.55 -16.60
C ALA A 621 -32.75 -6.94 -15.93
N LEU A 622 -32.65 -6.99 -14.60
CA LEU A 622 -32.78 -8.23 -13.83
C LEU A 622 -34.15 -8.90 -14.04
N SER A 623 -34.18 -10.23 -14.10
CA SER A 623 -35.42 -11.01 -14.10
C SER A 623 -36.11 -10.98 -12.72
N ILE A 624 -37.40 -11.30 -12.72
CA ILE A 624 -38.21 -11.40 -11.49
C ILE A 624 -37.64 -12.44 -10.51
N ASP A 625 -37.14 -13.55 -11.03
CA ASP A 625 -36.59 -14.62 -10.21
C ASP A 625 -35.26 -14.20 -9.59
N GLU A 626 -34.40 -13.47 -10.32
CA GLU A 626 -33.18 -12.88 -9.75
C GLU A 626 -33.51 -11.86 -8.65
N ILE A 627 -34.54 -11.04 -8.84
CA ILE A 627 -35.00 -10.09 -7.83
C ILE A 627 -35.51 -10.81 -6.56
N ARG A 628 -36.31 -11.87 -6.73
CA ARG A 628 -36.78 -12.72 -5.60
C ARG A 628 -35.63 -13.41 -4.87
N MET A 629 -34.64 -13.89 -5.61
CA MET A 629 -33.44 -14.49 -5.01
C MET A 629 -32.65 -13.44 -4.22
N LEU A 630 -32.47 -12.22 -4.74
CA LEU A 630 -31.80 -11.14 -4.03
C LEU A 630 -32.52 -10.76 -2.72
N ASP A 631 -33.86 -10.72 -2.74
CA ASP A 631 -34.69 -10.49 -1.54
C ASP A 631 -34.57 -11.65 -0.54
N GLY A 632 -34.56 -12.91 -1.01
CA GLY A 632 -34.30 -14.08 -0.17
C GLY A 632 -32.92 -14.07 0.49
N ILE A 633 -31.88 -13.66 -0.24
CA ILE A 633 -30.52 -13.50 0.31
C ILE A 633 -30.50 -12.38 1.37
N ASN A 634 -31.23 -11.28 1.16
CA ASN A 634 -31.38 -10.22 2.18
C ASN A 634 -31.97 -10.80 3.49
N GLY A 635 -32.99 -11.65 3.40
CA GLY A 635 -33.54 -12.37 4.55
C GLY A 635 -32.51 -13.25 5.29
N LEU A 636 -31.63 -13.94 4.55
CA LEU A 636 -30.53 -14.72 5.13
C LEU A 636 -29.50 -13.83 5.83
N MET A 637 -29.16 -12.67 5.25
CA MET A 637 -28.24 -11.72 5.88
C MET A 637 -28.80 -11.22 7.21
N ARG A 638 -30.10 -10.87 7.25
CA ARG A 638 -30.76 -10.46 8.50
C ARG A 638 -30.77 -11.55 9.56
N THR A 639 -30.95 -12.80 9.15
CA THR A 639 -30.86 -13.94 10.06
C THR A 639 -29.44 -14.05 10.63
N GLY A 640 -28.42 -13.88 9.79
CA GLY A 640 -27.02 -13.82 10.23
C GLY A 640 -26.75 -12.68 11.20
N GLU A 641 -27.32 -11.48 11.00
CA GLU A 641 -27.19 -10.35 11.92
C GLU A 641 -27.74 -10.65 13.32
N VAL A 642 -28.88 -11.35 13.41
CA VAL A 642 -29.44 -11.82 14.69
C VAL A 642 -28.49 -12.80 15.39
N MET A 643 -27.93 -13.75 14.64
CA MET A 643 -26.99 -14.73 15.17
C MET A 643 -25.68 -14.08 15.65
N LEU A 644 -25.17 -13.09 14.93
CA LEU A 644 -24.01 -12.29 15.36
C LEU A 644 -24.29 -11.55 16.66
N GLY A 645 -25.52 -11.03 16.84
CA GLY A 645 -25.95 -10.45 18.12
C GLY A 645 -25.92 -11.46 19.27
N GLN A 646 -26.39 -12.68 19.06
CA GLN A 646 -26.34 -13.75 20.07
C GLN A 646 -24.90 -14.20 20.38
N LEU A 647 -24.04 -14.25 19.36
CA LEU A 647 -22.63 -14.59 19.53
C LEU A 647 -21.92 -13.55 20.39
N LYS A 648 -22.15 -12.25 20.15
CA LYS A 648 -21.62 -11.16 20.98
C LYS A 648 -22.01 -11.33 22.45
N ALA A 649 -23.30 -11.50 22.72
CA ALA A 649 -23.78 -11.69 24.09
C ALA A 649 -23.14 -12.92 24.77
N SER A 650 -22.95 -14.01 24.04
CA SER A 650 -22.28 -15.22 24.55
C SER A 650 -20.78 -14.98 24.84
N MET A 651 -20.10 -14.21 23.99
CA MET A 651 -18.71 -13.82 24.20
C MET A 651 -18.55 -12.94 25.43
N GLU A 652 -19.42 -11.97 25.63
CA GLU A 652 -19.40 -11.07 26.80
C GLU A 652 -19.61 -11.84 28.10
N ILE A 653 -20.56 -12.77 28.14
CA ILE A 653 -20.78 -13.65 29.30
C ILE A 653 -19.54 -14.50 29.57
N ARG A 654 -18.90 -15.03 28.52
CA ARG A 654 -17.68 -15.85 28.68
C ARG A 654 -16.55 -15.02 29.28
N ILE A 655 -16.25 -13.85 28.70
CA ILE A 655 -15.19 -12.95 29.16
C ILE A 655 -15.44 -12.50 30.60
N ALA A 656 -16.69 -12.21 30.97
CA ALA A 656 -17.03 -11.84 32.35
C ALA A 656 -16.74 -12.96 33.38
N ASN A 657 -16.71 -14.22 32.95
CA ASN A 657 -16.48 -15.39 33.79
C ASN A 657 -15.08 -16.00 33.66
N GLU A 658 -14.20 -15.41 32.83
CA GLU A 658 -12.83 -15.88 32.64
C GLU A 658 -11.92 -15.50 33.82
N THR A 659 -10.96 -16.38 34.13
CA THR A 659 -10.00 -16.20 35.24
C THR A 659 -8.61 -15.77 34.76
N HIS A 660 -8.36 -15.76 33.46
CA HIS A 660 -7.09 -15.35 32.87
C HIS A 660 -7.04 -13.83 32.68
N SER A 661 -5.84 -13.29 32.45
CA SER A 661 -5.66 -11.87 32.15
C SER A 661 -6.25 -11.49 30.79
N PHE A 662 -6.73 -10.25 30.64
CA PHE A 662 -7.19 -9.70 29.36
C PHE A 662 -6.04 -9.75 28.35
N THR A 663 -6.27 -10.40 27.22
CA THR A 663 -5.28 -10.52 26.14
C THR A 663 -5.27 -9.29 25.23
N SER A 664 -6.37 -8.52 25.23
CA SER A 664 -6.52 -7.30 24.43
C SER A 664 -7.48 -6.31 25.08
N HIS A 665 -7.41 -5.03 24.65
CA HIS A 665 -8.34 -4.00 25.09
C HIS A 665 -9.77 -4.26 24.62
N PHE A 666 -9.97 -5.11 23.61
CA PHE A 666 -11.30 -5.56 23.17
C PHE A 666 -11.98 -6.47 24.19
N GLU A 667 -11.25 -7.41 24.78
CA GLU A 667 -11.77 -8.25 25.87
C GLU A 667 -12.07 -7.41 27.11
N LEU A 668 -11.18 -6.47 27.43
CA LEU A 668 -11.43 -5.49 28.49
C LEU A 668 -12.68 -4.66 28.19
N GLY A 669 -12.89 -4.24 26.94
CA GLY A 669 -14.08 -3.51 26.50
C GLY A 669 -15.36 -4.29 26.76
N ALA A 670 -15.41 -5.57 26.37
CA ALA A 670 -16.54 -6.46 26.65
C ALA A 670 -16.81 -6.58 28.16
N PHE A 671 -15.76 -6.69 28.98
CA PHE A 671 -15.89 -6.70 30.43
C PHE A 671 -16.39 -5.37 31.00
N VAL A 672 -15.89 -4.22 30.52
CA VAL A 672 -16.32 -2.90 30.98
C VAL A 672 -17.77 -2.63 30.58
N GLN A 673 -18.25 -3.21 29.47
CA GLN A 673 -19.61 -3.01 29.00
C GLN A 673 -20.68 -3.47 30.02
N GLN A 674 -20.40 -4.47 30.86
CA GLN A 674 -21.34 -4.93 31.90
C GLN A 674 -21.57 -3.89 33.02
N TYR A 675 -20.68 -2.91 33.15
CA TYR A 675 -20.77 -1.83 34.12
C TYR A 675 -21.51 -0.62 33.58
N ILE A 676 -21.89 -0.64 32.30
CA ILE A 676 -22.69 0.40 31.67
C ILE A 676 -24.18 0.09 31.91
N PRO A 677 -24.98 1.06 32.36
CA PRO A 677 -26.43 0.89 32.47
C PRO A 677 -27.05 0.53 31.11
N HIS A 678 -27.95 -0.45 31.10
CA HIS A 678 -28.59 -0.95 29.87
C HIS A 678 -29.59 0.05 29.21
N ASN A 679 -29.90 1.18 29.87
CA ASN A 679 -30.83 2.19 29.35
C ASN A 679 -30.08 3.45 28.88
N ILE A 680 -29.54 3.39 27.65
CA ILE A 680 -28.84 4.53 27.03
C ILE A 680 -29.84 5.33 26.18
N GLU A 681 -30.66 6.16 26.82
CA GLU A 681 -31.37 7.26 26.13
C GLU A 681 -30.58 8.58 26.18
N ASN A 682 -29.52 8.67 26.99
CA ASN A 682 -28.76 9.91 27.19
C ASN A 682 -27.56 10.02 26.24
N GLU A 683 -27.57 11.02 25.34
CA GLU A 683 -26.53 11.36 24.34
C GLU A 683 -25.15 11.72 24.93
N ARG A 684 -24.98 11.65 26.26
CA ARG A 684 -23.75 12.04 26.98
C ARG A 684 -22.78 10.88 27.24
N TYR A 685 -23.16 9.63 26.95
CA TYR A 685 -22.35 8.44 27.22
C TYR A 685 -21.00 8.42 26.46
N ARG A 686 -19.92 8.02 27.15
CA ARG A 686 -18.53 7.88 26.61
C ARG A 686 -17.83 6.72 27.33
N LEU A 687 -17.23 5.79 26.60
CA LEU A 687 -16.44 4.71 27.20
C LEU A 687 -15.08 5.24 27.68
N GLY A 688 -14.34 5.93 26.81
CA GLY A 688 -12.97 6.39 27.07
C GLY A 688 -11.92 5.38 26.59
N SER A 689 -10.62 5.72 26.69
CA SER A 689 -9.52 4.91 26.14
C SER A 689 -9.38 3.56 26.87
N LEU A 690 -9.85 2.47 26.26
CA LEU A 690 -9.64 1.12 26.80
C LEU A 690 -8.16 0.71 26.83
N PRO A 691 -7.30 1.08 25.84
CA PRO A 691 -5.87 0.83 25.92
C PRO A 691 -5.24 1.46 27.17
N TRP A 692 -5.64 2.68 27.54
CA TRP A 692 -5.20 3.32 28.78
C TRP A 692 -5.59 2.50 30.01
N LEU A 693 -6.86 2.07 30.11
CA LEU A 693 -7.30 1.25 31.23
C LEU A 693 -6.53 -0.08 31.30
N LEU A 694 -6.31 -0.74 30.15
CA LEU A 694 -5.56 -1.99 30.06
C LEU A 694 -4.12 -1.80 30.56
N HIS A 695 -3.45 -0.74 30.11
CA HIS A 695 -2.10 -0.40 30.56
C HIS A 695 -2.05 -0.21 32.07
N VAL A 696 -2.99 0.54 32.63
CA VAL A 696 -3.07 0.76 34.08
C VAL A 696 -3.28 -0.56 34.83
N ILE A 697 -4.28 -1.36 34.49
CA ILE A 697 -4.61 -2.58 35.23
C ILE A 697 -3.52 -3.66 35.13
N GLN A 698 -2.77 -3.72 34.02
CA GLN A 698 -1.61 -4.61 33.86
C GLN A 698 -0.46 -4.22 34.80
N LYS A 699 -0.16 -2.92 34.94
CA LYS A 699 0.86 -2.45 35.90
C LYS A 699 0.42 -2.63 37.34
N LEU A 700 -0.89 -2.56 37.58
CA LEU A 700 -1.51 -2.85 38.88
C LEU A 700 -1.65 -4.35 39.17
N ASN A 701 -1.35 -5.24 38.22
CA ASN A 701 -1.54 -6.70 38.34
C ASN A 701 -2.97 -7.10 38.75
N ILE A 702 -3.96 -6.39 38.19
CA ILE A 702 -5.41 -6.67 38.33
C ILE A 702 -6.06 -6.79 36.96
N ASP A 703 -5.30 -7.21 35.96
CA ASP A 703 -5.68 -7.34 34.56
C ASP A 703 -6.50 -8.60 34.24
N SER A 704 -7.16 -9.21 35.24
CA SER A 704 -8.13 -10.29 35.02
C SER A 704 -9.55 -9.85 35.39
N PRO A 705 -10.61 -10.40 34.76
CA PRO A 705 -12.00 -10.07 35.06
C PRO A 705 -12.32 -10.15 36.56
N ARG A 706 -11.86 -11.23 37.22
CA ARG A 706 -12.09 -11.44 38.66
C ARG A 706 -11.38 -10.41 39.54
N ALA A 707 -10.12 -10.09 39.24
CA ALA A 707 -9.35 -9.13 40.03
C ALA A 707 -9.87 -7.71 39.85
N LEU A 708 -10.18 -7.31 38.61
CA LEU A 708 -10.75 -6.00 38.30
C LEU A 708 -12.16 -5.83 38.87
N ALA A 709 -13.02 -6.86 38.77
CA ALA A 709 -14.36 -6.83 39.37
C ALA A 709 -14.30 -6.61 40.88
N LYS A 710 -13.40 -7.33 41.58
CA LYS A 710 -13.19 -7.12 43.02
C LYS A 710 -12.72 -5.70 43.32
N ALA A 711 -11.82 -5.15 42.51
CA ALA A 711 -11.31 -3.78 42.69
C ALA A 711 -12.39 -2.71 42.43
N LEU A 712 -13.40 -2.99 41.61
CA LEU A 712 -14.48 -2.06 41.23
C LEU A 712 -15.80 -2.29 41.98
N ASP A 713 -15.84 -3.20 42.96
CA ASP A 713 -17.08 -3.62 43.62
C ASP A 713 -17.87 -2.43 44.21
N SER A 714 -17.20 -1.54 44.96
CA SER A 714 -17.88 -0.33 45.47
C SER A 714 -17.92 0.84 44.48
N TRP A 715 -17.19 0.78 43.36
CA TRP A 715 -17.38 1.74 42.25
C TRP A 715 -18.75 1.57 41.58
N LYS A 716 -19.21 0.32 41.42
CA LYS A 716 -20.51 -0.03 40.80
C LYS A 716 -21.71 0.50 41.60
N SER A 717 -21.53 0.78 42.89
CA SER A 717 -22.60 1.18 43.82
C SER A 717 -22.90 2.70 43.85
N ASP A 718 -22.12 3.53 43.15
CA ASP A 718 -22.25 5.00 43.16
C ASP A 718 -22.73 5.54 41.80
N PRO A 719 -24.01 5.98 41.68
CA PRO A 719 -24.59 6.47 40.44
C PRO A 719 -23.87 7.68 39.82
N VAL A 720 -23.18 8.49 40.63
CA VAL A 720 -22.47 9.70 40.17
C VAL A 720 -21.31 9.35 39.23
N ASN A 721 -20.76 8.13 39.36
CA ASN A 721 -19.64 7.66 38.54
C ASN A 721 -19.98 7.53 37.04
N LEU A 722 -21.26 7.38 36.69
CA LEU A 722 -21.72 7.12 35.32
C LEU A 722 -22.35 8.34 34.63
N GLU A 723 -22.77 9.35 35.40
CA GLU A 723 -23.48 10.51 34.87
C GLU A 723 -22.56 11.63 34.35
N LYS A 724 -21.32 11.70 34.84
CA LYS A 724 -20.47 12.91 34.70
C LYS A 724 -19.19 12.74 33.88
N TYR A 725 -18.66 11.52 33.74
CA TYR A 725 -17.36 11.27 33.12
C TYR A 725 -17.40 10.02 32.21
N PRO A 726 -16.47 9.89 31.25
CA PRO A 726 -16.30 8.62 30.55
C PRO A 726 -16.07 7.46 31.53
N VAL A 727 -16.64 6.29 31.24
CA VAL A 727 -16.64 5.13 32.14
C VAL A 727 -15.22 4.73 32.55
N VAL A 728 -14.32 4.62 31.59
CA VAL A 728 -12.90 4.32 31.83
C VAL A 728 -12.27 5.36 32.75
N HIS A 729 -12.54 6.66 32.53
CA HIS A 729 -11.94 7.74 33.33
C HIS A 729 -12.48 7.78 34.76
N SER A 730 -13.74 7.38 34.93
CA SER A 730 -14.37 7.20 36.22
C SER A 730 -13.77 6.01 36.97
N MET A 731 -13.55 4.89 36.27
CA MET A 731 -12.90 3.69 36.81
C MET A 731 -11.45 3.96 37.21
N THR A 732 -10.62 4.53 36.32
CA THR A 732 -9.22 4.89 36.65
C THR A 732 -9.16 5.89 37.79
N GLY A 733 -10.01 6.92 37.75
CA GLY A 733 -10.12 7.88 38.85
C GLY A 733 -10.53 7.22 40.18
N TYR A 734 -11.37 6.20 40.16
CA TYR A 734 -11.72 5.42 41.34
C TYR A 734 -10.56 4.56 41.85
N LEU A 735 -9.89 3.83 40.95
CA LEU A 735 -8.71 3.01 41.26
C LEU A 735 -7.62 3.85 41.94
N PHE A 736 -7.42 5.08 41.48
CA PHE A 736 -6.47 6.02 42.09
C PHE A 736 -6.98 6.71 43.38
N SER A 737 -8.30 6.95 43.53
CA SER A 737 -8.85 7.80 44.61
C SER A 737 -9.31 7.08 45.87
N SER A 738 -9.54 5.77 45.85
CA SER A 738 -9.94 5.06 47.07
C SER A 738 -8.77 4.85 48.07
N SER A 739 -7.62 5.48 47.81
CA SER A 739 -6.50 5.68 48.73
C SER A 739 -6.80 6.83 49.72
N LYS A 740 -7.58 6.56 50.78
CA LYS A 740 -7.88 7.54 51.85
C LYS A 740 -6.68 7.83 52.79
N GLN A 741 -5.44 7.88 52.31
CA GLN A 741 -4.29 8.33 53.12
C GLN A 741 -3.42 9.35 52.37
N ARG A 742 -3.43 10.59 52.89
CA ARG A 742 -2.56 11.70 52.45
C ARG A 742 -1.19 11.56 53.13
N HIS A 743 -0.30 10.69 52.64
CA HIS A 743 1.11 10.72 53.07
C HIS A 743 2.09 10.60 51.88
N ASN A 744 3.23 11.30 52.02
CA ASN A 744 4.28 11.51 51.02
C ASN A 744 5.21 10.29 50.82
N THR A 745 4.66 9.10 50.59
CA THR A 745 5.45 7.91 50.27
C THR A 745 4.93 7.25 49.00
N ILE A 746 5.80 6.64 48.17
CA ILE A 746 5.40 5.92 46.93
C ILE A 746 4.32 4.85 47.18
N SER A 747 4.23 4.34 48.40
CA SER A 747 3.23 3.38 48.84
C SER A 747 1.81 3.96 49.01
N SER A 748 1.62 5.28 49.10
CA SER A 748 0.37 5.86 49.60
C SER A 748 -0.53 6.62 48.61
N PRO A 749 -0.07 7.26 47.51
CA PRO A 749 -0.97 8.08 46.70
C PRO A 749 -1.69 7.34 45.57
N LEU A 750 -1.42 6.04 45.33
CA LEU A 750 -1.74 5.42 44.05
C LEU A 750 -2.68 4.20 44.06
N PHE A 751 -2.86 3.51 45.18
CA PHE A 751 -3.46 2.17 45.16
C PHE A 751 -4.57 1.98 46.21
N LEU A 752 -5.55 1.11 45.90
CA LEU A 752 -6.56 0.62 46.86
C LEU A 752 -5.88 -0.19 47.99
N PRO A 753 -6.44 -0.26 49.21
CA PRO A 753 -5.87 -1.07 50.31
C PRO A 753 -5.57 -2.54 49.96
N ASP A 754 -6.39 -3.17 49.11
CA ASP A 754 -6.20 -4.54 48.63
C ASP A 754 -5.14 -4.66 47.51
N LEU A 755 -4.94 -3.59 46.72
CA LEU A 755 -3.84 -3.48 45.74
C LEU A 755 -2.51 -3.22 46.47
N ASP A 756 -2.58 -2.49 47.58
CA ASP A 756 -1.46 -2.06 48.40
C ASP A 756 -0.67 -3.25 48.95
N GLU A 757 -1.31 -4.38 49.29
CA GLU A 757 -0.62 -5.57 49.79
C GLU A 757 0.26 -6.24 48.70
N LYS A 758 -0.31 -6.54 47.53
CA LYS A 758 0.43 -7.15 46.40
C LYS A 758 1.46 -6.23 45.78
N PHE A 759 1.22 -4.92 45.78
CA PHE A 759 2.17 -3.93 45.29
C PHE A 759 3.30 -3.69 46.31
N ARG A 760 3.02 -3.67 47.62
CA ARG A 760 4.02 -3.58 48.70
C ARG A 760 5.00 -4.76 48.72
N ASP A 761 4.54 -5.95 48.34
CA ASP A 761 5.38 -7.14 48.25
C ASP A 761 6.42 -7.07 47.12
N GLN A 762 6.29 -6.10 46.20
CA GLN A 762 7.29 -5.86 45.15
C GLN A 762 8.50 -5.08 45.70
N THR A 763 9.65 -5.25 45.05
CA THR A 763 10.83 -4.43 45.38
C THR A 763 10.56 -2.95 45.08
N GLU A 764 11.12 -2.04 45.87
CA GLU A 764 10.96 -0.59 45.68
C GLU A 764 11.38 -0.13 44.27
N ALA A 765 12.39 -0.78 43.69
CA ALA A 765 12.81 -0.55 42.30
C ALA A 765 11.73 -0.92 41.28
N LYS A 766 10.99 -2.01 41.50
CA LYS A 766 9.89 -2.45 40.64
C LYS A 766 8.68 -1.51 40.76
N GLN A 767 8.37 -1.08 41.97
CA GLN A 767 7.31 -0.09 42.22
C GLN A 767 7.59 1.23 41.49
N VAL A 768 8.81 1.78 41.62
CA VAL A 768 9.22 3.00 40.89
C VAL A 768 9.15 2.79 39.38
N SER A 769 9.57 1.62 38.90
CA SER A 769 9.54 1.26 37.48
C SER A 769 8.11 1.25 36.91
N ASP A 770 7.16 0.63 37.60
CA ASP A 770 5.76 0.58 37.15
C ASP A 770 5.09 1.95 37.16
N ILE A 771 5.38 2.79 38.15
CA ILE A 771 4.86 4.17 38.20
C ILE A 771 5.44 5.01 37.06
N CYS A 772 6.74 4.90 36.80
CA CYS A 772 7.37 5.54 35.65
C CYS A 772 6.72 5.12 34.33
N GLN A 773 6.35 3.85 34.16
CA GLN A 773 5.67 3.36 32.96
C GLN A 773 4.20 3.82 32.85
N ILE A 774 3.49 3.97 33.97
CA ILE A 774 2.16 4.59 33.98
C ILE A 774 2.27 6.07 33.58
N LEU A 775 3.24 6.79 34.14
CA LEU A 775 3.52 8.19 33.81
C LEU A 775 4.07 8.36 32.39
N ALA A 776 4.76 7.37 31.83
CA ALA A 776 5.29 7.44 30.47
C ALA A 776 4.16 7.55 29.44
N TYR A 777 3.09 6.77 29.63
CA TYR A 777 1.88 6.84 28.82
C TYR A 777 1.15 8.17 29.02
N ALA A 778 0.96 8.59 30.28
CA ALA A 778 0.30 9.87 30.56
C ALA A 778 1.10 11.06 30.01
N CYS A 779 2.41 11.06 30.13
CA CYS A 779 3.24 12.18 29.69
C CYS A 779 3.59 12.13 28.21
N ASP A 780 3.08 11.19 27.42
CA ASP A 780 3.42 11.10 25.99
C ASP A 780 3.23 12.47 25.31
N PRO A 781 4.23 13.01 24.58
CA PRO A 781 4.13 14.32 23.94
C PRO A 781 2.90 14.47 23.03
N GLU A 782 2.47 13.37 22.39
CA GLU A 782 1.31 13.35 21.52
C GLU A 782 -0.01 13.31 22.32
N ILE A 783 0.01 12.81 23.56
CA ILE A 783 -1.12 12.83 24.50
C ILE A 783 -1.18 14.17 25.26
N LEU A 784 -0.04 14.73 25.67
CA LEU A 784 0.04 15.97 26.45
C LEU A 784 -0.31 17.22 25.63
N GLY A 785 -0.11 17.21 24.31
CA GLY A 785 -0.30 18.40 23.48
C GLY A 785 0.51 19.61 23.98
N GLN A 786 -0.10 20.79 24.05
CA GLN A 786 0.55 22.04 24.52
C GLN A 786 0.64 22.17 26.06
N LEU A 787 0.32 21.12 26.82
CA LEU A 787 0.29 21.20 28.28
C LEU A 787 1.71 21.35 28.85
N SER A 788 2.00 22.51 29.46
CA SER A 788 3.32 22.77 30.05
C SER A 788 3.46 22.11 31.43
N LEU A 789 4.31 21.09 31.53
CA LEU A 789 4.67 20.43 32.81
C LEU A 789 5.92 21.02 33.48
N GLY A 790 6.37 22.19 33.02
CA GLY A 790 7.54 22.90 33.57
C GLY A 790 8.87 22.14 33.41
N GLY A 791 8.97 21.24 32.42
CA GLY A 791 10.18 20.48 32.10
C GLY A 791 10.47 19.29 33.03
N ARG A 792 9.58 18.98 33.99
CA ARG A 792 9.76 17.85 34.92
C ARG A 792 9.69 16.49 34.23
N ASP A 793 8.80 16.37 33.25
CA ASP A 793 8.69 15.22 32.36
C ASP A 793 9.92 15.10 31.46
N GLN A 794 10.42 16.21 30.90
CA GLN A 794 11.62 16.22 30.05
C GLN A 794 12.87 15.73 30.81
N GLN A 795 13.00 16.07 32.10
CA GLN A 795 14.09 15.56 32.94
C GLN A 795 14.05 14.03 33.08
N LEU A 796 12.88 13.46 33.35
CA LEU A 796 12.70 12.01 33.44
C LEU A 796 12.84 11.31 32.08
N ARG A 797 12.42 11.94 30.97
CA ARG A 797 12.62 11.47 29.59
C ARG A 797 14.10 11.42 29.23
N ASN A 798 14.84 12.51 29.46
CA ASN A 798 16.28 12.58 29.20
C ASN A 798 17.07 11.56 30.03
N ALA A 799 16.57 11.24 31.23
CA ALA A 799 17.15 10.23 32.09
C ALA A 799 16.72 8.78 31.73
N GLY A 800 15.87 8.61 30.71
CA GLY A 800 15.42 7.31 30.19
C GLY A 800 14.31 6.65 30.99
N TYR A 801 13.62 7.37 31.88
CA TYR A 801 12.62 6.78 32.80
C TYR A 801 11.17 6.88 32.30
N LEU A 802 10.86 7.76 31.35
CA LEU A 802 9.54 7.83 30.71
C LEU A 802 9.58 7.24 29.30
N SER A 803 9.54 5.90 29.23
CA SER A 803 9.44 5.11 27.99
C SER A 803 8.20 4.23 28.03
N ILE A 804 7.43 4.23 26.95
CA ILE A 804 6.23 3.38 26.78
C ILE A 804 6.64 1.95 26.38
N ASP A 805 7.79 1.83 25.69
CA ASP A 805 8.30 0.55 25.19
C ASP A 805 9.38 -0.05 26.11
N GLY A 806 9.18 -1.31 26.50
CA GLY A 806 10.18 -2.16 27.15
C GLY A 806 10.23 -2.10 28.69
N PRO A 807 10.83 -3.12 29.35
CA PRO A 807 10.99 -3.13 30.80
C PRO A 807 11.99 -2.07 31.26
N LEU A 808 11.54 -1.14 32.11
CA LEU A 808 12.38 -0.09 32.66
C LEU A 808 13.25 -0.64 33.79
N LYS A 809 14.58 -0.66 33.58
CA LYS A 809 15.56 -1.10 34.60
C LYS A 809 15.90 0.03 35.55
N VAL A 810 15.23 0.08 36.70
CA VAL A 810 15.58 0.96 37.81
C VAL A 810 16.57 0.25 38.73
N THR A 811 17.76 0.83 38.94
CA THR A 811 18.79 0.25 39.81
C THR A 811 18.63 0.72 41.25
N ALA A 812 18.89 -0.17 42.24
CA ALA A 812 18.74 0.13 43.67
C ALA A 812 19.48 1.41 44.12
N LYS A 813 20.62 1.73 43.49
CA LYS A 813 21.44 2.92 43.80
C LYS A 813 20.76 4.26 43.44
N ARG A 814 19.77 4.26 42.54
CA ARG A 814 19.10 5.48 42.05
C ARG A 814 17.62 5.56 42.41
N VAL A 815 17.07 4.54 43.07
CA VAL A 815 15.64 4.45 43.45
C VAL A 815 15.18 5.69 44.22
N GLY A 816 15.96 6.16 45.20
CA GLY A 816 15.59 7.30 46.04
C GLY A 816 15.43 8.62 45.28
N ASP A 817 16.33 8.92 44.34
CA ASP A 817 16.30 10.16 43.56
C ASP A 817 15.16 10.14 42.52
N ILE A 818 14.98 9.01 41.84
CA ILE A 818 13.90 8.82 40.84
C ILE A 818 12.54 8.92 41.53
N LYS A 819 12.41 8.29 42.71
CA LYS A 819 11.21 8.31 43.54
C LYS A 819 10.72 9.73 43.84
N LYS A 820 11.64 10.63 44.21
CA LYS A 820 11.29 12.02 44.51
C LYS A 820 10.71 12.73 43.26
N GLN A 821 11.39 12.60 42.12
CA GLN A 821 10.97 13.25 40.87
C GLN A 821 9.63 12.71 40.34
N VAL A 822 9.43 11.39 40.43
CA VAL A 822 8.19 10.72 40.05
C VAL A 822 7.00 11.19 40.91
N VAL A 823 7.20 11.31 42.23
CA VAL A 823 6.16 11.80 43.15
C VAL A 823 5.84 13.28 42.87
N GLU A 824 6.85 14.10 42.59
CA GLU A 824 6.64 15.51 42.22
C GLU A 824 5.84 15.65 40.91
N LEU A 825 6.17 14.86 39.88
CA LEU A 825 5.44 14.83 38.61
C LEU A 825 4.00 14.31 38.81
N TRP A 826 3.81 13.21 39.54
CA TRP A 826 2.50 12.67 39.86
C TRP A 826 1.62 13.70 40.59
N ASN A 827 2.15 14.32 41.65
CA ASN A 827 1.42 15.32 42.41
C ASN A 827 1.05 16.53 41.54
N HIS A 828 1.91 16.91 40.60
CA HIS A 828 1.60 17.97 39.65
C HIS A 828 0.42 17.60 38.74
N LEU A 829 0.42 16.38 38.18
CA LEU A 829 -0.65 15.89 37.33
C LEU A 829 -1.96 15.62 38.10
N ALA A 830 -1.87 15.21 39.36
CA ALA A 830 -3.01 14.89 40.22
C ALA A 830 -3.61 16.10 40.96
N ASN A 831 -2.91 17.24 41.00
CA ASN A 831 -3.33 18.42 41.77
C ASN A 831 -4.70 18.94 41.29
N HIS A 832 -5.59 19.22 42.26
CA HIS A 832 -6.94 19.71 42.03
C HIS A 832 -7.03 21.10 41.36
N GLU A 833 -5.94 21.88 41.38
CA GLU A 833 -5.88 23.20 40.76
C GLU A 833 -5.56 23.18 39.25
N LEU A 834 -5.03 22.05 38.72
CA LEU A 834 -4.64 21.88 37.32
C LEU A 834 -5.59 20.90 36.61
N ALA A 835 -6.78 21.38 36.23
CA ALA A 835 -7.82 20.55 35.63
C ALA A 835 -7.37 19.85 34.33
N GLU A 836 -6.59 20.52 33.50
CA GLU A 836 -6.09 20.00 32.21
C GLU A 836 -5.09 18.85 32.38
N ALA A 837 -4.21 18.93 33.39
CA ALA A 837 -3.22 17.89 33.69
C ALA A 837 -3.87 16.57 34.18
N ARG A 838 -5.05 16.64 34.79
CA ARG A 838 -5.82 15.47 35.21
C ARG A 838 -6.55 14.77 34.06
N LEU A 839 -6.86 15.49 32.99
CA LEU A 839 -7.48 14.92 31.79
C LEU A 839 -6.56 13.86 31.19
N VAL A 840 -5.26 14.16 31.18
CA VAL A 840 -4.18 13.32 30.65
C VAL A 840 -4.05 11.98 31.39
N LEU A 841 -4.23 11.99 32.72
CA LEU A 841 -4.28 10.76 33.54
C LEU A 841 -5.64 10.05 33.47
N GLY A 842 -6.61 10.63 32.75
CA GLY A 842 -7.98 10.16 32.71
C GLY A 842 -8.66 10.16 34.08
N ILE A 843 -8.43 11.15 34.96
CA ILE A 843 -8.96 11.15 36.34
C ILE A 843 -10.24 12.00 36.44
N GLY A 844 -11.40 11.35 36.64
CA GLY A 844 -12.71 12.02 36.64
C GLY A 844 -13.05 12.94 37.82
N ARG A 845 -12.70 12.64 39.08
CA ARG A 845 -13.40 13.16 40.29
C ARG A 845 -13.23 14.66 40.70
N SER A 846 -13.00 15.62 39.80
CA SER A 846 -12.88 17.07 40.15
C SER A 846 -14.08 17.91 39.72
N ARG A 847 -14.66 18.70 40.63
CA ARG A 847 -15.76 19.67 40.35
C ARG A 847 -15.41 20.73 39.30
N LYS A 848 -14.12 21.07 39.10
CA LYS A 848 -13.68 22.05 38.07
C LYS A 848 -13.51 21.42 36.68
N ALA A 849 -13.34 20.10 36.57
CA ALA A 849 -13.21 19.42 35.29
C ALA A 849 -14.53 19.47 34.48
N GLU A 850 -15.68 19.53 35.16
CA GLU A 850 -17.01 19.66 34.55
C GLU A 850 -17.11 20.82 33.54
N HIS A 851 -16.40 21.94 33.77
CA HIS A 851 -16.44 23.12 32.90
C HIS A 851 -15.65 22.95 31.59
N TYR A 852 -14.66 22.05 31.57
CA TYR A 852 -13.82 21.77 30.40
C TYR A 852 -14.43 20.71 29.49
N TRP A 853 -15.00 19.64 30.06
CA TRP A 853 -15.62 18.55 29.29
C TRP A 853 -16.87 18.95 28.50
N GLY A 854 -17.51 20.07 28.87
CA GLY A 854 -18.71 20.59 28.22
C GLY A 854 -18.48 21.60 27.09
N LYS A 855 -17.24 22.10 26.90
CA LYS A 855 -16.96 23.22 25.97
C LYS A 855 -15.98 22.92 24.83
N GLN A 856 -15.22 21.83 24.88
CA GLN A 856 -14.33 21.45 23.77
C GLN A 856 -14.45 19.97 23.42
N PRO A 857 -14.43 19.60 22.12
CA PRO A 857 -14.19 18.22 21.72
C PRO A 857 -12.82 17.84 22.27
N VAL A 858 -12.79 16.78 23.08
CA VAL A 858 -11.59 16.36 23.81
C VAL A 858 -10.55 15.94 22.77
N ARG A 859 -9.57 16.83 22.54
CA ARG A 859 -8.48 16.72 21.57
C ARG A 859 -7.34 15.80 22.04
N ILE A 860 -7.58 14.92 23.01
CA ILE A 860 -6.52 14.28 23.78
C ILE A 860 -6.73 12.78 23.76
N PHE A 861 -5.63 12.03 23.63
CA PHE A 861 -5.49 10.60 23.31
C PHE A 861 -5.51 10.31 21.82
N THR A 862 -4.61 10.95 21.05
CA THR A 862 -4.50 10.65 19.62
C THR A 862 -3.07 10.54 19.14
N SER A 863 -2.36 9.49 19.57
CA SER A 863 -1.52 8.69 18.66
C SER A 863 -0.74 7.59 19.39
N ARG A 864 -0.53 6.50 18.63
CA ARG A 864 0.20 5.26 18.91
C ARG A 864 -0.37 4.33 20.00
N LEU A 865 -1.28 3.47 19.56
CA LEU A 865 -1.22 2.01 19.74
C LEU A 865 -1.86 1.30 18.54
#